data_AF-A0A269VTR3-F1
#
_entry.id   AF-A0A269VTR3-F1
#
_cell.length_a   1.000
_cell.length_b   1.000
_cell.length_c   1.000
_cell.angle_alpha   90.00
_cell.angle_beta   90.00
_cell.angle_gamma   90.00
#
_symmetry.space_group_name_H-M   'P 1'
#
loop_
_entity.id
_entity.type
_entity.pdbx_description
1 polymer ?
#
loop_
_entity_poly.entity_id
_entity_poly.type
_entity_poly.pdbx_seq_one_letter_code
_entity_poly.pdbx_strand_id
1 'polypeptide(L)'
;MEIINQTNRTMLFEEINPEKLDLVTIVGDVKGIDSLSDEKIKEINEHLLVRSFDEFLDKFSPTVYSFFNAANQRVMYTLKKPEGIPDDMISEIKVNQHNDFLKMLFTLIDTKRSQGITNVDFKFENLLDMISPKKVMDDIRQVRKEIHYMYSQYEKLDDDDPKKLDMGDKLNAMFEEASQNYNNVMAMLPLAIEDIKTRLLLGGTKEENEGEAVQIGMLTIGESGELKIIEAPKSETKELMLLDENSSTGLTTVFEEDYDSISESPSGYVRDLVVRTFVPLPAVQTEVNVEQEVQNYNTYLEFYKNAKDDFVKTVKPLVEKILGVKMFFDQYATKNKGMLPTMLVANAKLDMLVKSSNIPRLETFLNTVNSKNDFTDTIWFGIVPSVELETAGNVRVSRQRFKGNEKIVKQEGYSMESLSMLLQVVKDYKIQVFFNFESGEDTTFNSMATSGIEKYIDKCTPLVRREYSEFAVPCVPNFTIIPKEKSGVIIDSKMLQTEHGVELSKEKEDILKLWIEGVYVGAAYVAAGLVAAYQCPEYLREAFKTVNKDYPGVRFDIEAGDNSLRTVTTMAKEITGFTNKIKDSINSKNFGFVFSSENAQLQEKDIRRITVYKARSMALSEDGFDSIYKTLVSTYIERILRYQTGDFKHENIVRFFSNNPSSQKSKWLGSRGYVNSIIQDGDDMSYVIDEKSNMCHIDLVFNGNVKNLEVMITKGTSPVKA
;
A
#
# COMPACT_ATOMS: atom_id res chain seq x y z
N MET A 1 -22.21 19.60 -10.52
CA MET A 1 -21.64 20.31 -9.35
C MET A 1 -21.08 21.63 -9.83
N GLU A 2 -21.60 22.77 -9.36
CA GLU A 2 -21.21 24.11 -9.84
C GLU A 2 -20.41 24.93 -8.82
N ILE A 3 -20.58 24.68 -7.51
CA ILE A 3 -19.95 25.49 -6.44
C ILE A 3 -18.79 24.74 -5.78
N ILE A 4 -19.06 23.54 -5.26
CA ILE A 4 -18.04 22.66 -4.67
C ILE A 4 -17.86 21.47 -5.59
N ASN A 5 -16.73 21.42 -6.29
CA ASN A 5 -16.45 20.39 -7.28
C ASN A 5 -15.72 19.17 -6.71
N GLN A 6 -15.16 19.30 -5.50
CA GLN A 6 -14.42 18.24 -4.83
C GLN A 6 -14.72 18.22 -3.33
N THR A 7 -15.23 17.10 -2.82
CA THR A 7 -15.53 16.87 -1.39
C THR A 7 -14.71 15.73 -0.76
N ASN A 8 -13.67 15.26 -1.46
CA ASN A 8 -12.91 14.07 -1.09
C ASN A 8 -11.39 14.24 -1.06
N ARG A 9 -10.92 15.49 -1.11
CA ARG A 9 -9.50 15.79 -0.96
C ARG A 9 -9.06 15.48 0.46
N THR A 10 -8.05 14.62 0.58
CA THR A 10 -7.57 14.06 1.85
C THR A 10 -6.14 14.49 2.11
N MET A 11 -5.78 14.78 3.35
CA MET A 11 -4.41 15.07 3.76
C MET A 11 -3.84 13.90 4.56
N LEU A 12 -2.64 13.43 4.21
CA LEU A 12 -1.92 12.39 4.94
C LEU A 12 -0.85 13.04 5.85
N PHE A 13 -0.99 12.86 7.16
CA PHE A 13 -0.07 13.38 8.16
C PHE A 13 1.00 12.32 8.50
N GLU A 14 1.91 12.10 7.55
CA GLU A 14 2.96 11.08 7.65
C GLU A 14 4.22 11.50 6.86
N GLU A 15 5.39 11.02 7.30
CA GLU A 15 6.67 11.12 6.58
C GLU A 15 6.85 9.90 5.68
N ILE A 16 7.04 10.11 4.38
CA ILE A 16 7.23 9.05 3.39
C ILE A 16 8.68 8.97 2.96
N ASN A 17 9.27 10.11 2.58
CA ASN A 17 10.66 10.22 2.21
C ASN A 17 11.25 11.53 2.76
N PRO A 18 12.15 11.47 3.76
CA PRO A 18 12.73 12.66 4.37
C PRO A 18 13.63 13.47 3.43
N GLU A 19 14.08 12.89 2.32
CA GLU A 19 14.89 13.59 1.30
C GLU A 19 14.03 14.40 0.31
N LYS A 20 12.70 14.28 0.38
CA LYS A 20 11.76 15.06 -0.44
C LYS A 20 11.22 16.23 0.37
N LEU A 21 10.81 17.28 -0.35
CA LEU A 21 10.20 18.45 0.28
C LEU A 21 8.98 18.04 1.11
N ASP A 22 8.78 18.77 2.21
CA ASP A 22 7.65 18.63 3.12
C ASP A 22 6.81 19.92 3.14
N LEU A 23 5.59 19.82 3.66
CA LEU A 23 4.66 20.96 3.71
C LEU A 23 5.23 22.16 4.47
N VAL A 24 5.87 21.92 5.62
CA VAL A 24 6.40 22.96 6.51
C VAL A 24 7.56 23.70 5.85
N THR A 25 8.35 23.00 5.04
CA THR A 25 9.46 23.57 4.26
C THR A 25 8.96 24.43 3.10
N ILE A 26 7.99 23.94 2.31
CA ILE A 26 7.47 24.69 1.15
C ILE A 26 6.71 25.96 1.57
N VAL A 27 5.93 25.87 2.66
CA VAL A 27 5.19 27.00 3.23
C VAL A 27 6.15 28.08 3.74
N GLY A 28 7.27 27.70 4.36
CA GLY A 28 8.31 28.64 4.80
C GLY A 28 7.90 29.48 6.01
N ASP A 29 8.50 30.66 6.17
CA ASP A 29 8.18 31.59 7.25
C ASP A 29 6.85 32.31 6.98
N VAL A 30 5.98 32.33 8.00
CA VAL A 30 4.61 32.87 7.91
C VAL A 30 4.37 34.05 8.86
N LYS A 31 5.43 34.63 9.43
CA LYS A 31 5.28 35.80 10.30
C LYS A 31 4.58 36.96 9.60
N GLY A 32 3.40 37.31 10.10
CA GLY A 32 2.60 38.43 9.60
C GLY A 32 1.85 38.15 8.30
N ILE A 33 1.73 36.88 7.87
CA ILE A 33 0.88 36.49 6.75
C ILE A 33 -0.15 35.45 7.21
N ASP A 34 -1.42 35.69 6.86
CA ASP A 34 -2.54 34.80 7.22
C ASP A 34 -2.95 33.87 6.06
N SER A 35 -2.39 34.09 4.86
CA SER A 35 -2.64 33.24 3.69
C SER A 35 -1.46 33.22 2.71
N LEU A 36 -1.38 32.15 1.93
CA LEU A 36 -0.37 31.92 0.90
C LEU A 36 -0.86 32.46 -0.46
N SER A 37 0.11 32.74 -1.33
CA SER A 37 -0.15 33.09 -2.74
C SER A 37 -0.57 31.87 -3.56
N ASP A 38 -1.24 32.11 -4.69
CA ASP A 38 -1.64 31.05 -5.60
C ASP A 38 -0.44 30.28 -6.19
N GLU A 39 0.69 30.97 -6.38
CA GLU A 39 1.97 30.33 -6.80
C GLU A 39 2.46 29.33 -5.76
N LYS A 40 2.38 29.68 -4.46
CA LYS A 40 2.75 28.76 -3.37
C LYS A 40 1.80 27.57 -3.28
N ILE A 41 0.50 27.77 -3.49
CA ILE A 41 -0.45 26.64 -3.54
C ILE A 41 -0.17 25.72 -4.72
N LYS A 42 0.20 26.26 -5.89
CA LYS A 42 0.63 25.46 -7.04
C LYS A 42 1.89 24.66 -6.75
N GLU A 43 2.90 25.27 -6.14
CA GLU A 43 4.14 24.59 -5.73
C GLU A 43 3.87 23.45 -4.73
N ILE A 44 3.02 23.70 -3.72
CA ILE A 44 2.57 22.67 -2.78
C ILE A 44 1.88 21.52 -3.52
N ASN A 45 0.97 21.82 -4.45
CA ASN A 45 0.28 20.80 -5.22
C ASN A 45 1.22 20.02 -6.15
N GLU A 46 2.19 20.68 -6.76
CA GLU A 46 3.16 20.07 -7.65
C GLU A 46 3.98 19.00 -6.90
N HIS A 47 4.49 19.32 -5.72
CA HIS A 47 5.34 18.42 -4.95
C HIS A 47 4.58 17.42 -4.06
N LEU A 48 3.44 17.82 -3.48
CA LEU A 48 2.82 17.07 -2.37
C LEU A 48 1.44 16.47 -2.68
N LEU A 49 0.72 16.97 -3.70
CA LEU A 49 -0.59 16.44 -4.07
C LEU A 49 -0.44 15.29 -5.06
N VAL A 50 -1.09 14.17 -4.79
CA VAL A 50 -1.12 12.99 -5.67
C VAL A 50 -2.57 12.59 -5.97
N ARG A 51 -2.81 12.14 -7.20
CA ARG A 51 -4.13 11.75 -7.72
C ARG A 51 -4.22 10.24 -8.01
N SER A 52 -3.12 9.53 -7.89
CA SER A 52 -3.03 8.08 -8.04
C SER A 52 -1.89 7.52 -7.20
N PHE A 53 -1.90 6.19 -7.02
CA PHE A 53 -0.81 5.48 -6.37
C PHE A 53 0.51 5.57 -7.17
N ASP A 54 0.44 5.57 -8.50
CA ASP A 54 1.62 5.65 -9.36
C ASP A 54 2.28 7.03 -9.25
N GLU A 55 1.48 8.10 -9.32
CA GLU A 55 1.98 9.48 -9.08
C GLU A 55 2.61 9.63 -7.70
N PHE A 56 2.11 8.90 -6.69
CA PHE A 56 2.71 8.87 -5.35
C PHE A 56 4.10 8.23 -5.35
N LEU A 57 4.27 7.08 -6.00
CA LEU A 57 5.56 6.42 -6.11
C LEU A 57 6.58 7.31 -6.84
N ASP A 58 6.15 8.00 -7.91
CA ASP A 58 7.00 8.87 -8.70
C ASP A 58 7.45 10.12 -7.91
N LYS A 59 6.50 10.83 -7.27
CA LYS A 59 6.81 12.07 -6.54
C LYS A 59 7.66 11.83 -5.30
N PHE A 60 7.28 10.85 -4.48
CA PHE A 60 7.95 10.61 -3.20
C PHE A 60 9.16 9.69 -3.33
N SER A 61 9.23 8.88 -4.38
CA SER A 61 10.32 7.90 -4.61
C SER A 61 10.80 7.23 -3.32
N PRO A 62 9.95 6.47 -2.62
CA PRO A 62 10.32 5.83 -1.34
C PRO A 62 11.61 5.02 -1.50
N THR A 63 12.62 5.25 -0.65
CA THR A 63 13.97 4.71 -0.85
C THR A 63 14.52 4.08 0.44
N VAL A 64 15.19 2.94 0.29
CA VAL A 64 16.02 2.33 1.32
C VAL A 64 17.47 2.49 0.90
N TYR A 65 18.33 2.91 1.81
CA TYR A 65 19.75 3.03 1.58
C TYR A 65 20.46 1.80 2.10
N SER A 66 21.42 1.27 1.35
CA SER A 66 22.26 0.16 1.78
C SER A 66 23.74 0.47 1.64
N PHE A 67 24.55 0.01 2.58
CA PHE A 67 26.01 0.13 2.54
C PHE A 67 26.66 -1.07 3.25
N PHE A 68 27.88 -1.41 2.86
CA PHE A 68 28.61 -2.53 3.48
C PHE A 68 29.43 -2.06 4.68
N ASN A 69 29.24 -2.70 5.84
CA ASN A 69 30.04 -2.45 7.02
C ASN A 69 31.13 -3.51 7.16
N ALA A 70 32.37 -3.11 6.86
CA ALA A 70 33.52 -4.00 6.91
C ALA A 70 33.87 -4.49 8.33
N ALA A 71 33.48 -3.77 9.39
CA ALA A 71 33.82 -4.15 10.77
C ALA A 71 33.03 -5.36 11.25
N ASN A 72 31.78 -5.51 10.81
CA ASN A 72 30.92 -6.65 11.16
C ASN A 72 30.61 -7.55 9.95
N GLN A 73 31.17 -7.26 8.77
CA GLN A 73 30.98 -8.01 7.52
C GLN A 73 29.50 -8.16 7.13
N ARG A 74 28.71 -7.10 7.32
CA ARG A 74 27.26 -7.10 7.05
C ARG A 74 26.85 -5.93 6.17
N VAL A 75 25.80 -6.17 5.38
CA VAL A 75 25.08 -5.11 4.68
C VAL A 75 24.15 -4.44 5.68
N MET A 76 24.27 -3.12 5.80
CA MET A 76 23.41 -2.30 6.64
C MET A 76 22.35 -1.66 5.76
N TYR A 77 21.12 -1.59 6.26
CA TYR A 77 20.00 -0.93 5.59
C TYR A 77 19.44 0.18 6.48
N THR A 78 19.14 1.33 5.89
CA THR A 78 18.53 2.48 6.59
C THR A 78 17.44 3.13 5.75
N LEU A 79 16.42 3.70 6.40
CA LEU A 79 15.36 4.50 5.74
C LEU A 79 15.76 5.95 5.51
N LYS A 80 16.82 6.41 6.19
CA LYS A 80 17.42 7.73 6.02
C LYS A 80 18.77 7.58 5.37
N LYS A 81 19.13 8.53 4.52
CA LYS A 81 20.46 8.54 3.93
C LYS A 81 21.49 8.69 5.06
N PRO A 82 22.47 7.78 5.18
CA PRO A 82 23.44 7.84 6.27
C PRO A 82 24.36 9.05 6.10
N GLU A 83 24.50 9.87 7.15
CA GLU A 83 25.42 11.00 7.16
C GLU A 83 26.87 10.53 7.38
N GLY A 84 27.82 11.12 6.63
CA GLY A 84 29.25 10.85 6.78
C GLY A 84 29.79 9.64 6.02
N ILE A 85 28.96 8.97 5.22
CA ILE A 85 29.39 7.94 4.25
C ILE A 85 29.44 8.59 2.85
N PRO A 86 30.50 8.37 2.07
CA PRO A 86 30.58 8.83 0.68
C PRO A 86 29.44 8.27 -0.18
N ASP A 87 28.90 9.09 -1.10
CA ASP A 87 27.74 8.73 -1.93
C ASP A 87 27.99 7.53 -2.85
N ASP A 88 29.23 7.36 -3.31
CA ASP A 88 29.69 6.21 -4.11
C ASP A 88 29.66 4.88 -3.34
N MET A 89 29.60 4.94 -2.01
CA MET A 89 29.54 3.77 -1.12
C MET A 89 28.11 3.46 -0.64
N ILE A 90 27.12 4.25 -1.06
CA ILE A 90 25.71 4.09 -0.69
C ILE A 90 24.95 3.64 -1.93
N SER A 91 24.27 2.50 -1.84
CA SER A 91 23.32 2.07 -2.87
C SER A 91 21.90 2.46 -2.48
N GLU A 92 21.18 3.07 -3.42
CA GLU A 92 19.77 3.42 -3.27
C GLU A 92 18.87 2.32 -3.82
N ILE A 93 18.00 1.77 -2.96
CA ILE A 93 17.00 0.77 -3.33
C ILE A 93 15.64 1.46 -3.33
N LYS A 94 15.16 1.81 -4.52
CA LYS A 94 13.82 2.38 -4.70
C LYS A 94 12.75 1.32 -4.43
N VAL A 95 11.81 1.63 -3.56
CA VAL A 95 10.67 0.76 -3.21
C VAL A 95 9.49 1.14 -4.10
N ASN A 96 9.58 0.76 -5.38
CA ASN A 96 8.57 1.00 -6.42
C ASN A 96 7.96 -0.33 -6.92
N GLN A 97 7.18 -0.29 -8.00
CA GLN A 97 6.53 -1.49 -8.56
C GLN A 97 7.49 -2.57 -9.07
N HIS A 98 8.76 -2.24 -9.31
CA HIS A 98 9.80 -3.18 -9.73
C HIS A 98 10.48 -3.87 -8.54
N ASN A 99 10.23 -3.43 -7.30
CA ASN A 99 10.76 -4.09 -6.11
C ASN A 99 10.03 -5.43 -5.85
N ASP A 100 10.78 -6.53 -5.79
CA ASP A 100 10.23 -7.88 -5.62
C ASP A 100 9.37 -8.05 -4.36
N PHE A 101 9.81 -7.46 -3.25
CA PHE A 101 9.08 -7.56 -1.99
C PHE A 101 7.73 -6.85 -2.07
N LEU A 102 7.69 -5.65 -2.64
CA LEU A 102 6.45 -4.91 -2.85
C LEU A 102 5.54 -5.60 -3.88
N LYS A 103 6.10 -6.10 -4.99
CA LYS A 103 5.37 -6.84 -6.03
C LYS A 103 4.75 -8.13 -5.50
N MET A 104 5.48 -8.86 -4.67
CA MET A 104 4.95 -10.03 -3.95
C MET A 104 3.74 -9.63 -3.09
N LEU A 105 3.84 -8.55 -2.31
CA LEU A 105 2.73 -8.09 -1.47
C LEU A 105 1.50 -7.68 -2.28
N PHE A 106 1.68 -6.98 -3.41
CA PHE A 106 0.58 -6.66 -4.32
C PHE A 106 -0.07 -7.93 -4.89
N THR A 107 0.75 -8.87 -5.36
CA THR A 107 0.27 -10.16 -5.88
C THR A 107 -0.52 -10.92 -4.81
N LEU A 108 -0.08 -10.88 -3.55
CA LEU A 108 -0.76 -11.50 -2.42
C LEU A 108 -2.12 -10.83 -2.16
N ILE A 109 -2.17 -9.49 -2.10
CA ILE A 109 -3.41 -8.74 -1.93
C ILE A 109 -4.40 -9.05 -3.05
N ASP A 110 -3.96 -8.98 -4.31
CA ASP A 110 -4.84 -9.19 -5.47
C ASP A 110 -5.29 -10.65 -5.61
N THR A 111 -4.41 -11.61 -5.31
CA THR A 111 -4.78 -13.03 -5.28
C THR A 111 -5.82 -13.30 -4.20
N LYS A 112 -5.59 -12.82 -2.97
CA LYS A 112 -6.53 -12.95 -1.86
C LYS A 112 -7.85 -12.23 -2.17
N ARG A 113 -7.78 -11.06 -2.81
CA ARG A 113 -8.93 -10.29 -3.31
C ARG A 113 -9.71 -11.10 -4.35
N SER A 114 -9.07 -11.76 -5.31
CA SER A 114 -9.74 -12.55 -6.34
C SER A 114 -10.42 -13.80 -5.78
N GLN A 115 -9.78 -14.49 -4.83
CA GLN A 115 -10.29 -15.71 -4.22
C GLN A 115 -11.41 -15.42 -3.20
N GLY A 116 -11.26 -14.33 -2.44
CA GLY A 116 -12.23 -13.91 -1.42
C GLY A 116 -12.29 -14.85 -0.21
N ILE A 117 -11.18 -15.56 0.07
CA ILE A 117 -11.05 -16.51 1.18
C ILE A 117 -10.38 -15.87 2.40
N THR A 118 -10.57 -16.48 3.58
CA THR A 118 -10.06 -15.98 4.87
C THR A 118 -8.55 -16.18 5.02
N ASN A 119 -7.94 -15.55 6.03
CA ASN A 119 -6.53 -15.76 6.35
C ASN A 119 -6.21 -17.22 6.71
N VAL A 120 -7.16 -17.93 7.32
CA VAL A 120 -6.93 -19.33 7.73
C VAL A 120 -6.84 -20.25 6.52
N ASP A 121 -7.67 -20.01 5.51
CA ASP A 121 -7.76 -20.86 4.31
C ASP A 121 -6.74 -20.48 3.21
N PHE A 122 -6.19 -19.26 3.27
CA PHE A 122 -5.24 -18.78 2.27
C PHE A 122 -3.86 -19.45 2.42
N LYS A 123 -3.30 -19.88 1.29
CA LYS A 123 -1.99 -20.53 1.20
C LYS A 123 -0.90 -19.49 0.92
N PHE A 124 -0.39 -18.86 1.98
CA PHE A 124 0.66 -17.83 1.90
C PHE A 124 1.97 -18.37 1.33
N GLU A 125 2.37 -19.58 1.72
CA GLU A 125 3.65 -20.21 1.38
C GLU A 125 3.96 -20.13 -0.13
N ASN A 126 3.00 -20.46 -0.98
CA ASN A 126 3.19 -20.47 -2.45
C ASN A 126 3.55 -19.10 -3.06
N LEU A 127 3.14 -18.00 -2.43
CA LEU A 127 3.41 -16.64 -2.92
C LEU A 127 4.62 -16.02 -2.23
N LEU A 128 4.93 -16.46 -1.00
CA LEU A 128 6.10 -15.98 -0.26
C LEU A 128 7.42 -16.43 -0.92
N ASP A 129 7.40 -17.53 -1.66
CA ASP A 129 8.55 -18.01 -2.42
C ASP A 129 8.96 -17.05 -3.57
N MET A 130 8.20 -15.98 -3.84
CA MET A 130 8.53 -14.99 -4.87
C MET A 130 9.86 -14.27 -4.65
N ILE A 131 10.34 -14.21 -3.41
CA ILE A 131 11.63 -13.58 -3.05
C ILE A 131 12.77 -14.60 -2.86
N SER A 132 12.53 -15.88 -3.20
CA SER A 132 13.53 -16.94 -3.12
C SER A 132 14.52 -16.88 -4.30
N PRO A 133 15.78 -17.33 -4.15
CA PRO A 133 16.76 -17.39 -5.24
C PRO A 133 16.26 -18.19 -6.45
N LYS A 134 15.54 -19.28 -6.20
CA LYS A 134 14.92 -20.12 -7.22
C LYS A 134 13.98 -19.32 -8.13
N LYS A 135 13.15 -18.45 -7.55
CA LYS A 135 12.20 -17.65 -8.34
C LYS A 135 12.92 -16.62 -9.22
N VAL A 136 13.94 -15.96 -8.68
CA VAL A 136 14.80 -15.04 -9.44
C VAL A 136 15.39 -15.74 -10.66
N MET A 137 15.86 -16.98 -10.49
CA MET A 137 16.34 -17.77 -11.62
C MET A 137 15.25 -18.15 -12.61
N ASP A 138 14.05 -18.54 -12.18
CA ASP A 138 12.96 -18.85 -13.10
C ASP A 138 12.58 -17.65 -13.97
N ASP A 139 12.58 -16.44 -13.40
CA ASP A 139 12.32 -15.20 -14.14
C ASP A 139 13.45 -14.91 -15.15
N ILE A 140 14.71 -15.12 -14.76
CA ILE A 140 15.85 -15.00 -15.67
C ILE A 140 15.85 -16.05 -16.78
N ARG A 141 15.43 -17.29 -16.49
CA ARG A 141 15.27 -18.33 -17.52
C ARG A 141 14.27 -17.89 -18.60
N GLN A 142 13.24 -17.12 -18.23
CA GLN A 142 12.28 -16.57 -19.16
C GLN A 142 12.90 -15.43 -19.99
N VAL A 143 13.53 -14.44 -19.34
CA VAL A 143 14.25 -13.34 -20.02
C VAL A 143 15.27 -13.91 -21.01
N ARG A 144 16.04 -14.92 -20.58
CA ARG A 144 16.98 -15.63 -21.43
C ARG A 144 16.32 -16.21 -22.68
N LYS A 145 15.19 -16.92 -22.56
CA LYS A 145 14.48 -17.47 -23.73
C LYS A 145 14.09 -16.36 -24.71
N GLU A 146 13.68 -15.21 -24.19
CA GLU A 146 13.30 -14.05 -24.99
C GLU A 146 14.52 -13.43 -25.70
N ILE A 147 15.64 -13.25 -25.00
CA ILE A 147 16.90 -12.75 -25.59
C ILE A 147 17.38 -13.69 -26.70
N HIS A 148 17.44 -15.00 -26.44
CA HIS A 148 17.85 -16.00 -27.43
C HIS A 148 16.93 -16.00 -28.65
N TYR A 149 15.61 -15.95 -28.44
CA TYR A 149 14.65 -15.87 -29.54
C TYR A 149 14.86 -14.59 -30.36
N MET A 150 14.91 -13.42 -29.71
CA MET A 150 15.07 -12.12 -30.37
C MET A 150 16.40 -12.01 -31.11
N TYR A 151 17.50 -12.47 -30.51
CA TYR A 151 18.82 -12.50 -31.12
C TYR A 151 18.85 -13.41 -32.35
N SER A 152 18.22 -14.60 -32.27
CA SER A 152 18.12 -15.51 -33.42
C SER A 152 17.32 -14.93 -34.59
N GLN A 153 16.38 -14.01 -34.32
CA GLN A 153 15.66 -13.28 -35.38
C GLN A 153 16.50 -12.12 -35.91
N TYR A 154 17.22 -11.43 -35.03
CA TYR A 154 18.13 -10.35 -35.38
C TYR A 154 19.24 -10.80 -36.34
N GLU A 155 19.88 -11.95 -36.09
CA GLU A 155 20.94 -12.49 -36.97
C GLU A 155 20.43 -12.90 -38.36
N LYS A 156 19.15 -13.21 -38.51
CA LYS A 156 18.56 -13.64 -39.80
C LYS A 156 18.27 -12.48 -40.74
N LEU A 157 18.39 -11.24 -40.27
CA LEU A 157 18.10 -10.03 -41.04
C LEU A 157 19.40 -9.40 -41.56
N ASP A 158 19.32 -8.75 -42.71
CA ASP A 158 20.45 -7.98 -43.29
C ASP A 158 20.72 -6.70 -42.49
N ASP A 159 21.98 -6.26 -42.46
CA ASP A 159 22.45 -5.13 -41.64
C ASP A 159 21.74 -3.80 -41.93
N ASP A 160 21.29 -3.59 -43.18
CA ASP A 160 20.57 -2.39 -43.61
C ASP A 160 19.03 -2.50 -43.50
N ASP A 161 18.48 -3.61 -42.98
CA ASP A 161 17.03 -3.78 -42.79
C ASP A 161 16.53 -2.94 -41.59
N PRO A 162 15.59 -1.98 -41.77
CA PRO A 162 15.00 -1.23 -40.66
C PRO A 162 14.42 -2.12 -39.55
N LYS A 163 13.93 -3.33 -39.87
CA LYS A 163 13.43 -4.28 -38.86
C LYS A 163 14.54 -4.85 -37.99
N LYS A 164 15.77 -4.98 -38.52
CA LYS A 164 16.92 -5.40 -37.74
C LYS A 164 17.29 -4.32 -36.72
N LEU A 165 17.24 -3.05 -37.13
CA LEU A 165 17.44 -1.91 -36.24
C LEU A 165 16.37 -1.86 -35.14
N ASP A 166 15.08 -2.00 -35.48
CA ASP A 166 13.99 -2.07 -34.50
C ASP A 166 14.15 -3.25 -33.50
N MET A 167 14.66 -4.40 -33.97
CA MET A 167 14.98 -5.53 -33.11
C MET A 167 16.22 -5.27 -32.24
N GLY A 168 17.22 -4.58 -32.78
CA GLY A 168 18.40 -4.11 -32.06
C GLY A 168 18.02 -3.20 -30.90
N ASP A 169 17.12 -2.22 -31.11
CA ASP A 169 16.62 -1.34 -30.04
C ASP A 169 15.95 -2.13 -28.91
N LYS A 170 15.18 -3.17 -29.24
CA LYS A 170 14.56 -4.05 -28.25
C LYS A 170 15.58 -4.90 -27.51
N LEU A 171 16.57 -5.46 -28.22
CA LEU A 171 17.66 -6.21 -27.59
C LEU A 171 18.46 -5.30 -26.65
N ASN A 172 18.81 -4.09 -27.07
CA ASN A 172 19.50 -3.11 -26.24
C ASN A 172 18.72 -2.81 -24.96
N ALA A 173 17.40 -2.62 -25.04
CA ALA A 173 16.57 -2.43 -23.86
C ALA A 173 16.58 -3.65 -22.90
N MET A 174 16.59 -4.87 -23.44
CA MET A 174 16.68 -6.10 -22.64
C MET A 174 18.07 -6.29 -22.00
N PHE A 175 19.14 -5.96 -22.72
CA PHE A 175 20.51 -5.98 -22.19
C PHE A 175 20.70 -4.91 -21.11
N GLU A 176 20.18 -3.70 -21.32
CA GLU A 176 20.18 -2.63 -20.31
C GLU A 176 19.44 -3.05 -19.03
N GLU A 177 18.32 -3.77 -19.15
CA GLU A 177 17.60 -4.30 -17.98
C GLU A 177 18.40 -5.40 -17.25
N ALA A 178 19.09 -6.27 -18.00
CA ALA A 178 19.94 -7.31 -17.42
C ALA A 178 21.18 -6.73 -16.73
N SER A 179 21.80 -5.72 -17.35
CA SER A 179 23.08 -5.14 -16.97
C SER A 179 23.04 -4.27 -15.71
N GLN A 180 21.87 -3.67 -15.41
CA GLN A 180 21.61 -2.87 -14.19
C GLN A 180 22.03 -3.56 -12.89
N ASN A 181 22.08 -4.90 -12.88
CA ASN A 181 22.35 -5.69 -11.70
C ASN A 181 23.77 -6.28 -11.65
N TYR A 182 24.57 -6.19 -12.72
CA TYR A 182 25.87 -6.88 -12.77
C TYR A 182 26.86 -6.41 -11.71
N ASN A 183 26.88 -5.10 -11.45
CA ASN A 183 27.77 -4.49 -10.47
C ASN A 183 27.21 -4.56 -9.03
N ASN A 184 25.98 -5.09 -8.85
CA ASN A 184 25.36 -5.22 -7.53
C ASN A 184 25.53 -6.66 -7.01
N VAL A 185 26.50 -6.86 -6.11
CA VAL A 185 26.78 -8.16 -5.48
C VAL A 185 25.52 -8.81 -4.88
N MET A 186 24.58 -8.03 -4.34
CA MET A 186 23.33 -8.56 -3.76
C MET A 186 22.38 -9.12 -4.82
N ALA A 187 22.38 -8.54 -6.02
CA ALA A 187 21.58 -9.03 -7.14
C ALA A 187 22.23 -10.26 -7.81
N MET A 188 23.57 -10.37 -7.74
CA MET A 188 24.32 -11.51 -8.27
C MET A 188 24.31 -12.74 -7.35
N LEU A 189 24.15 -12.56 -6.04
CA LEU A 189 24.14 -13.65 -5.06
C LEU A 189 23.12 -14.77 -5.36
N PRO A 190 21.84 -14.47 -5.66
CA PRO A 190 20.88 -15.48 -6.11
C PRO A 190 21.37 -16.30 -7.30
N LEU A 191 22.02 -15.64 -8.27
CA LEU A 191 22.53 -16.28 -9.48
C LEU A 191 23.69 -17.22 -9.15
N ALA A 192 24.62 -16.75 -8.33
CA ALA A 192 25.75 -17.56 -7.87
C ALA A 192 25.28 -18.81 -7.10
N ILE A 193 24.32 -18.65 -6.19
CA ILE A 193 23.75 -19.77 -5.42
C ILE A 193 23.17 -20.83 -6.36
N GLU A 194 22.35 -20.43 -7.33
CA GLU A 194 21.70 -21.37 -8.25
C GLU A 194 22.62 -21.91 -9.35
N ASP A 195 23.62 -21.15 -9.80
CA ASP A 195 24.68 -21.64 -10.70
C ASP A 195 25.47 -22.75 -10.03
N ILE A 196 25.98 -22.52 -8.81
CA ILE A 196 26.73 -23.52 -8.04
C ILE A 196 25.88 -24.77 -7.83
N LYS A 197 24.62 -24.60 -7.40
CA LYS A 197 23.68 -25.70 -7.18
C LYS A 197 23.43 -26.50 -8.44
N THR A 198 23.21 -25.84 -9.57
CA THR A 198 22.96 -26.49 -10.86
C THR A 198 24.21 -27.27 -11.30
N ARG A 199 25.41 -26.68 -11.18
CA ARG A 199 26.67 -27.34 -11.52
C ARG A 199 26.94 -28.56 -10.65
N LEU A 200 26.74 -28.48 -9.34
CA LEU A 200 27.00 -29.59 -8.44
C LEU A 200 25.98 -30.73 -8.61
N LEU A 201 24.69 -30.42 -8.76
CA LEU A 201 23.64 -31.44 -8.90
C LEU A 201 23.60 -32.10 -10.29
N LEU A 202 23.88 -31.35 -11.37
CA LEU A 202 23.94 -31.90 -12.73
C LEU A 202 25.33 -32.47 -13.07
N GLY A 203 26.39 -31.99 -12.43
CA GLY A 203 27.75 -32.50 -12.58
C GLY A 203 27.98 -33.82 -11.84
N GLY A 204 27.31 -34.02 -10.69
CA GLY A 204 27.43 -35.24 -9.88
C GLY A 204 26.74 -36.49 -10.43
N THR A 205 25.96 -36.39 -11.51
CA THR A 205 25.21 -37.55 -12.07
C THR A 205 26.05 -38.45 -12.99
N LYS A 206 27.37 -38.23 -13.12
CA LYS A 206 28.22 -38.98 -14.05
C LYS A 206 29.34 -39.83 -13.42
N GLU A 207 29.53 -39.79 -12.11
CA GLU A 207 30.47 -40.72 -11.47
C GLU A 207 29.71 -41.76 -10.67
N GLU A 208 29.74 -42.99 -11.20
CA GLU A 208 29.29 -44.25 -10.61
C GLU A 208 27.77 -44.43 -10.40
N ASN A 209 27.06 -44.69 -11.49
CA ASN A 209 25.92 -45.61 -11.44
C ASN A 209 25.95 -46.51 -12.68
N GLU A 210 26.42 -47.75 -12.52
CA GLU A 210 26.02 -48.89 -13.37
C GLU A 210 24.53 -49.21 -13.13
N GLY A 211 23.65 -48.25 -13.38
CA GLY A 211 22.22 -48.49 -13.50
C GLY A 211 21.94 -48.96 -14.92
N GLU A 212 21.44 -50.19 -15.08
CA GLU A 212 21.02 -50.74 -16.38
C GLU A 212 20.23 -49.68 -17.17
N ALA A 213 20.75 -49.34 -18.35
CA ALA A 213 20.08 -48.44 -19.27
C ALA A 213 18.68 -48.98 -19.56
N VAL A 214 17.64 -48.21 -19.24
CA VAL A 214 16.26 -48.55 -19.60
C VAL A 214 16.17 -48.54 -21.13
N GLN A 215 16.26 -49.72 -21.75
CA GLN A 215 16.07 -49.92 -23.19
C GLN A 215 14.57 -50.00 -23.49
N ILE A 216 14.02 -48.92 -24.04
CA ILE A 216 12.63 -48.87 -24.50
C ILE A 216 12.57 -49.47 -25.92
N GLY A 217 11.97 -50.65 -26.05
CA GLY A 217 11.74 -51.31 -27.35
C GLY A 217 10.32 -51.09 -27.87
N MET A 218 10.17 -50.94 -29.19
CA MET A 218 8.86 -50.89 -29.84
C MET A 218 8.44 -52.29 -30.29
N LEU A 219 7.25 -52.72 -29.88
CA LEU A 219 6.66 -54.01 -30.30
C LEU A 219 6.15 -53.90 -31.73
N THR A 220 6.69 -54.72 -32.63
CA THR A 220 6.23 -54.85 -34.01
C THR A 220 6.02 -56.31 -34.38
N ILE A 221 5.12 -56.58 -35.32
CA ILE A 221 4.81 -57.93 -35.78
C ILE A 221 5.51 -58.15 -37.12
N GLY A 222 6.38 -59.16 -37.20
CA GLY A 222 7.09 -59.52 -38.43
C GLY A 222 6.18 -60.15 -39.47
N GLU A 223 6.65 -60.24 -40.73
CA GLU A 223 5.85 -60.71 -41.87
C GLU A 223 5.30 -62.16 -41.76
N SER A 224 5.77 -62.95 -40.78
CA SER A 224 5.26 -64.29 -40.44
C SER A 224 4.28 -64.32 -39.25
N GLY A 225 3.95 -63.18 -38.64
CA GLY A 225 2.99 -63.08 -37.52
C GLY A 225 3.60 -63.19 -36.11
N GLU A 226 4.93 -63.19 -35.98
CA GLU A 226 5.64 -63.23 -34.69
C GLU A 226 5.98 -61.83 -34.15
N LEU A 227 5.81 -61.61 -32.84
CA LEU A 227 6.14 -60.36 -32.15
C LEU A 227 7.67 -60.20 -32.01
N LYS A 228 8.23 -59.15 -32.60
CA LYS A 228 9.64 -58.74 -32.46
C LYS A 228 9.72 -57.40 -31.74
N ILE A 229 10.61 -57.32 -30.75
CA ILE A 229 10.97 -56.09 -30.06
C ILE A 229 12.15 -55.50 -30.84
N ILE A 230 11.92 -54.35 -31.49
CA ILE A 230 12.98 -53.60 -32.16
C ILE A 230 13.36 -52.45 -31.23
N GLU A 231 14.66 -52.28 -30.98
CA GLU A 231 15.18 -51.12 -30.25
C GLU A 231 14.70 -49.86 -30.98
N ALA A 232 13.96 -48.98 -30.30
CA ALA A 232 13.54 -47.73 -30.92
C ALA A 232 14.83 -46.96 -31.31
N PRO A 233 14.96 -46.43 -32.53
CA PRO A 233 16.10 -45.61 -32.88
C PRO A 233 16.19 -44.50 -31.84
N LYS A 234 17.37 -44.34 -31.22
CA LYS A 234 17.62 -43.36 -30.18
C LYS A 234 17.03 -42.02 -30.62
N SER A 235 15.85 -41.70 -30.10
CA SER A 235 15.34 -40.35 -30.21
C SER A 235 16.25 -39.53 -29.33
N GLU A 236 17.12 -38.73 -29.95
CA GLU A 236 17.82 -37.65 -29.27
C GLU A 236 16.80 -36.96 -28.36
N THR A 237 17.13 -36.96 -27.08
CA THR A 237 16.31 -36.45 -26.00
C THR A 237 15.88 -35.04 -26.35
N LYS A 238 14.62 -34.90 -26.76
CA LYS A 238 14.06 -33.71 -27.42
C LYS A 238 13.75 -32.57 -26.45
N GLU A 239 14.51 -32.45 -25.36
CA GLU A 239 14.32 -31.42 -24.33
C GLU A 239 15.55 -30.51 -24.14
N LEU A 240 16.63 -30.68 -24.91
CA LEU A 240 17.84 -29.83 -24.78
C LEU A 240 18.51 -29.38 -26.09
N MET A 241 17.90 -29.62 -27.26
CA MET A 241 18.50 -29.24 -28.54
C MET A 241 17.58 -28.36 -29.39
N LEU A 242 17.62 -27.05 -29.15
CA LEU A 242 17.36 -26.00 -30.16
C LEU A 242 18.12 -24.73 -29.74
N LEU A 243 19.45 -24.78 -29.73
CA LEU A 243 20.31 -23.59 -29.79
C LEU A 243 21.25 -23.81 -30.98
N ASP A 244 21.20 -22.92 -31.97
CA ASP A 244 22.22 -22.89 -33.03
C ASP A 244 23.57 -22.56 -32.38
N GLU A 245 24.56 -23.44 -32.54
CA GLU A 245 25.89 -23.30 -31.91
C GLU A 245 26.57 -21.95 -32.25
N ASN A 246 26.31 -21.41 -33.46
CA ASN A 246 26.83 -20.12 -33.91
C ASN A 246 26.18 -18.92 -33.20
N SER A 247 24.86 -18.94 -32.98
CA SER A 247 24.19 -17.85 -32.25
C SER A 247 24.59 -17.81 -30.76
N SER A 248 24.94 -18.98 -30.21
CA SER A 248 25.34 -19.11 -28.80
C SER A 248 26.72 -18.52 -28.53
N THR A 249 27.64 -18.61 -29.50
CA THR A 249 28.97 -18.01 -29.42
C THR A 249 28.90 -16.50 -29.58
N GLY A 250 28.08 -15.99 -30.51
CA GLY A 250 27.83 -14.55 -30.66
C GLY A 250 27.25 -13.91 -29.41
N LEU A 251 26.19 -14.50 -28.83
CA LEU A 251 25.60 -14.02 -27.56
C LEU A 251 26.60 -14.04 -26.40
N THR A 252 27.47 -15.05 -26.33
CA THR A 252 28.50 -15.14 -25.28
C THR A 252 29.39 -13.91 -25.30
N THR A 253 29.91 -13.56 -26.48
CA THR A 253 30.78 -12.39 -26.64
C THR A 253 30.05 -11.09 -26.31
N VAL A 254 28.78 -10.95 -26.71
CA VAL A 254 27.97 -9.76 -26.39
C VAL A 254 27.82 -9.57 -24.88
N PHE A 255 27.53 -10.64 -24.11
CA PHE A 255 27.42 -10.55 -22.65
C PHE A 255 28.76 -10.29 -21.96
N GLU A 256 29.88 -10.83 -22.49
CA GLU A 256 31.22 -10.53 -21.99
C GLU A 256 31.58 -9.06 -22.18
N GLU A 257 31.38 -8.54 -23.40
CA GLU A 257 31.64 -7.14 -23.75
C GLU A 257 30.73 -6.17 -22.97
N ASP A 258 29.45 -6.50 -22.81
CA ASP A 258 28.50 -5.72 -22.03
C ASP A 258 28.97 -5.58 -20.58
N TYR A 259 29.32 -6.68 -19.91
CA TYR A 259 29.85 -6.65 -18.54
C TYR A 259 31.17 -5.88 -18.43
N ASP A 260 32.13 -6.12 -19.32
CA ASP A 260 33.42 -5.46 -19.28
C ASP A 260 33.32 -3.95 -19.57
N SER A 261 32.27 -3.51 -20.30
CA SER A 261 32.03 -2.09 -20.62
C SER A 261 31.43 -1.28 -19.46
N ILE A 262 30.64 -1.91 -18.60
CA ILE A 262 29.93 -1.24 -17.50
C ILE A 262 30.60 -1.43 -16.13
N SER A 263 31.53 -2.37 -16.00
CA SER A 263 32.17 -2.68 -14.72
C SER A 263 33.45 -1.86 -14.52
N GLU A 264 33.52 -1.08 -13.43
CA GLU A 264 34.71 -0.31 -13.09
C GLU A 264 35.89 -1.20 -12.67
N SER A 265 35.61 -2.41 -12.17
CA SER A 265 36.61 -3.41 -11.78
C SER A 265 36.17 -4.82 -12.19
N PRO A 266 36.35 -5.20 -13.47
CA PRO A 266 35.84 -6.46 -14.00
C PRO A 266 36.48 -7.67 -13.31
N SER A 267 35.64 -8.52 -12.71
CA SER A 267 36.01 -9.85 -12.22
C SER A 267 35.69 -10.94 -13.23
N GLY A 268 36.67 -11.79 -13.56
CA GLY A 268 36.46 -12.94 -14.45
C GLY A 268 35.41 -13.91 -13.94
N TYR A 269 35.33 -14.14 -12.62
CA TYR A 269 34.30 -14.99 -12.03
C TYR A 269 32.89 -14.46 -12.28
N VAL A 270 32.68 -13.15 -12.12
CA VAL A 270 31.38 -12.51 -12.31
C VAL A 270 31.00 -12.49 -13.78
N ARG A 271 31.97 -12.22 -14.67
CA ARG A 271 31.77 -12.34 -16.12
C ARG A 271 31.29 -13.75 -16.50
N ASP A 272 31.99 -14.78 -16.03
CA ASP A 272 31.61 -16.16 -16.32
C ASP A 272 30.24 -16.52 -15.71
N LEU A 273 29.90 -15.96 -14.55
CA LEU A 273 28.58 -16.14 -13.93
C LEU A 273 27.47 -15.50 -14.78
N VAL A 274 27.66 -14.28 -15.28
CA VAL A 274 26.71 -13.60 -16.19
C VAL A 274 26.51 -14.43 -17.45
N VAL A 275 27.61 -14.80 -18.11
CA VAL A 275 27.58 -15.61 -19.33
C VAL A 275 26.85 -16.92 -19.08
N ARG A 276 27.19 -17.68 -18.03
CA ARG A 276 26.52 -18.97 -17.74
C ARG A 276 25.03 -18.81 -17.41
N THR A 277 24.66 -17.69 -16.80
CA THR A 277 23.27 -17.40 -16.44
C THR A 277 22.42 -17.21 -17.70
N PHE A 278 22.87 -16.37 -18.64
CA PHE A 278 22.13 -16.00 -19.85
C PHE A 278 22.44 -16.87 -21.08
N VAL A 279 23.60 -17.51 -21.14
CA VAL A 279 24.04 -18.38 -22.23
C VAL A 279 24.60 -19.67 -21.61
N PRO A 280 23.72 -20.63 -21.24
CA PRO A 280 24.17 -21.89 -20.68
C PRO A 280 24.96 -22.66 -21.74
N LEU A 281 26.28 -22.70 -21.60
CA LEU A 281 27.16 -23.50 -22.45
C LEU A 281 26.88 -24.99 -22.23
N PRO A 282 27.01 -25.84 -23.26
CA PRO A 282 27.02 -27.29 -23.08
C PRO A 282 28.13 -27.64 -22.09
N ALA A 283 27.79 -28.44 -21.07
CA ALA A 283 28.59 -28.71 -19.87
C ALA A 283 30.11 -28.78 -20.16
N VAL A 284 30.79 -27.65 -20.00
CA VAL A 284 32.25 -27.60 -20.03
C VAL A 284 32.72 -28.21 -18.72
N GLN A 285 33.40 -29.34 -18.81
CA GLN A 285 34.08 -29.98 -17.69
C GLN A 285 35.25 -29.11 -17.23
N THR A 286 34.97 -28.07 -16.46
CA THR A 286 35.98 -27.50 -15.56
C THR A 286 36.17 -28.47 -14.40
N GLU A 287 37.42 -28.77 -14.02
CA GLU A 287 37.73 -29.46 -12.77
C GLU A 287 37.19 -28.60 -11.61
N VAL A 288 36.04 -28.98 -11.06
CA VAL A 288 35.40 -28.23 -9.98
C VAL A 288 35.87 -28.79 -8.63
N ASN A 289 36.43 -27.94 -7.78
CA ASN A 289 36.65 -28.29 -6.38
C ASN A 289 35.29 -28.35 -5.65
N VAL A 290 34.73 -29.56 -5.56
CA VAL A 290 33.41 -29.82 -5.00
C VAL A 290 33.29 -29.32 -3.55
N GLU A 291 34.31 -29.55 -2.72
CA GLU A 291 34.30 -29.13 -1.31
C GLU A 291 34.22 -27.60 -1.18
N GLN A 292 35.04 -26.88 -1.97
CA GLN A 292 35.04 -25.42 -1.98
C GLN A 292 33.72 -24.84 -2.49
N GLU A 293 33.12 -25.43 -3.52
CA GLU A 293 31.83 -24.97 -4.06
C GLU A 293 30.67 -25.22 -3.09
N VAL A 294 30.65 -26.37 -2.40
CA VAL A 294 29.68 -26.64 -1.32
C VAL A 294 29.82 -25.61 -0.20
N GLN A 295 31.06 -25.26 0.18
CA GLN A 295 31.31 -24.21 1.16
C GLN A 295 30.86 -22.83 0.67
N ASN A 296 31.15 -22.48 -0.58
CA ASN A 296 30.74 -21.22 -1.19
C ASN A 296 29.21 -21.11 -1.25
N TYR A 297 28.52 -22.15 -1.72
CA TYR A 297 27.06 -22.23 -1.75
C TYR A 297 26.45 -21.97 -0.37
N ASN A 298 26.88 -22.72 0.65
CA ASN A 298 26.34 -22.58 2.00
C ASN A 298 26.61 -21.18 2.58
N THR A 299 27.80 -20.61 2.31
CA THR A 299 28.18 -19.27 2.75
C THR A 299 27.33 -18.19 2.07
N TYR A 300 27.16 -18.26 0.75
CA TYR A 300 26.36 -17.32 -0.03
C TYR A 300 24.88 -17.39 0.35
N LEU A 301 24.36 -18.60 0.58
CA LEU A 301 22.99 -18.82 1.02
C LEU A 301 22.72 -18.21 2.40
N GLU A 302 23.63 -18.39 3.36
CA GLU A 302 23.52 -17.80 4.69
C GLU A 302 23.64 -16.27 4.65
N PHE A 303 24.57 -15.75 3.85
CA PHE A 303 24.72 -14.31 3.66
C PHE A 303 23.47 -13.69 3.00
N TYR A 304 22.94 -14.31 1.94
CA TYR A 304 21.70 -13.89 1.28
C TYR A 304 20.53 -13.85 2.26
N LYS A 305 20.36 -14.91 3.07
CA LYS A 305 19.33 -14.97 4.11
C LYS A 305 19.45 -13.80 5.08
N ASN A 306 20.64 -13.57 5.63
CA ASN A 306 20.86 -12.53 6.63
C ASN A 306 20.62 -11.13 6.04
N ALA A 307 21.15 -10.87 4.83
CA ALA A 307 20.97 -9.60 4.14
C ALA A 307 19.50 -9.34 3.81
N LYS A 308 18.74 -10.35 3.35
CA LYS A 308 17.30 -10.19 3.07
C LYS A 308 16.48 -10.03 4.35
N ASP A 309 16.81 -10.72 5.44
CA ASP A 309 16.13 -10.57 6.73
C ASP A 309 16.30 -9.15 7.28
N ASP A 310 17.52 -8.62 7.26
CA ASP A 310 17.82 -7.24 7.68
C ASP A 310 17.13 -6.21 6.75
N PHE A 311 17.10 -6.46 5.43
CA PHE A 311 16.35 -5.62 4.48
C PHE A 311 14.84 -5.59 4.79
N VAL A 312 14.21 -6.76 4.95
CA VAL A 312 12.76 -6.87 5.21
C VAL A 312 12.37 -6.16 6.50
N LYS A 313 13.19 -6.31 7.56
CA LYS A 313 12.98 -5.62 8.85
C LYS A 313 13.05 -4.10 8.69
N THR A 314 14.04 -3.59 7.97
CA THR A 314 14.21 -2.15 7.75
C THR A 314 13.12 -1.56 6.85
N VAL A 315 12.74 -2.26 5.79
CA VAL A 315 11.79 -1.74 4.78
C VAL A 315 10.33 -1.86 5.20
N LYS A 316 10.00 -2.78 6.11
CA LYS A 316 8.62 -3.06 6.55
C LYS A 316 7.82 -1.80 6.91
N PRO A 317 8.30 -0.88 7.78
CA PRO A 317 7.53 0.32 8.13
C PRO A 317 7.21 1.21 6.93
N LEU A 318 8.15 1.31 5.98
CA LEU A 318 7.96 2.07 4.75
C LEU A 318 6.94 1.38 3.83
N VAL A 319 7.03 0.06 3.70
CA VAL A 319 6.10 -0.73 2.90
C VAL A 319 4.68 -0.67 3.46
N GLU A 320 4.47 -0.73 4.77
CA GLU A 320 3.13 -0.57 5.35
C GLU A 320 2.51 0.80 5.03
N LYS A 321 3.32 1.87 5.01
CA LYS A 321 2.90 3.21 4.55
C LYS A 321 2.52 3.21 3.07
N ILE A 322 3.36 2.63 2.21
CA ILE A 322 3.10 2.50 0.75
C ILE A 322 1.81 1.70 0.50
N LEU A 323 1.63 0.57 1.18
CA LEU A 323 0.42 -0.24 1.11
C LEU A 323 -0.80 0.54 1.58
N GLY A 324 -0.69 1.35 2.65
CA GLY A 324 -1.74 2.26 3.10
C GLY A 324 -2.18 3.22 1.99
N VAL A 325 -1.24 3.92 1.37
CA VAL A 325 -1.55 4.85 0.26
C VAL A 325 -2.17 4.11 -0.94
N LYS A 326 -1.65 2.93 -1.29
CA LYS A 326 -2.28 2.09 -2.33
C LYS A 326 -3.72 1.75 -1.96
N MET A 327 -3.95 1.28 -0.73
CA MET A 327 -5.28 0.88 -0.29
C MET A 327 -6.25 2.05 -0.22
N PHE A 328 -5.78 3.28 0.05
CA PHE A 328 -6.61 4.49 -0.06
C PHE A 328 -7.14 4.68 -1.49
N PHE A 329 -6.25 4.66 -2.49
CA PHE A 329 -6.64 4.86 -3.89
C PHE A 329 -7.44 3.68 -4.45
N ASP A 330 -7.08 2.44 -4.07
CA ASP A 330 -7.79 1.23 -4.49
C ASP A 330 -9.27 1.23 -4.06
N GLN A 331 -9.67 1.98 -3.01
CA GLN A 331 -11.09 2.04 -2.62
C GLN A 331 -11.99 2.65 -3.71
N TYR A 332 -11.44 3.47 -4.60
CA TYR A 332 -12.15 3.97 -5.78
C TYR A 332 -12.18 2.91 -6.88
N ALA A 333 -12.95 1.84 -6.66
CA ALA A 333 -13.04 0.69 -7.56
C ALA A 333 -14.05 0.88 -8.72
N THR A 334 -14.11 2.08 -9.30
CA THR A 334 -15.05 2.46 -10.35
C THR A 334 -14.37 2.70 -11.69
N LYS A 335 -15.00 2.25 -12.78
CA LYS A 335 -14.46 2.45 -14.14
C LYS A 335 -14.66 3.88 -14.66
N ASN A 336 -15.76 4.52 -14.26
CA ASN A 336 -16.12 5.86 -14.71
C ASN A 336 -15.41 6.92 -13.86
N LYS A 337 -14.49 7.66 -14.48
CA LYS A 337 -13.80 8.76 -13.80
C LYS A 337 -14.79 9.90 -13.51
N GLY A 338 -15.10 10.10 -12.22
CA GLY A 338 -15.88 11.24 -11.72
C GLY A 338 -15.03 12.12 -10.81
N MET A 339 -15.52 12.39 -9.60
CA MET A 339 -14.76 13.04 -8.54
C MET A 339 -13.74 12.05 -7.95
N LEU A 340 -12.56 11.95 -8.56
CA LEU A 340 -11.49 11.06 -8.10
C LEU A 340 -10.92 11.54 -6.76
N PRO A 341 -10.69 10.64 -5.78
CA PRO A 341 -9.96 10.97 -4.56
C PRO A 341 -8.57 11.51 -4.87
N THR A 342 -8.12 12.48 -4.09
CA THR A 342 -6.75 13.00 -4.16
C THR A 342 -6.17 13.09 -2.76
N MET A 343 -4.87 12.88 -2.62
CA MET A 343 -4.17 12.90 -1.35
C MET A 343 -3.06 13.95 -1.36
N LEU A 344 -3.06 14.85 -0.39
CA LEU A 344 -1.94 15.76 -0.11
C LEU A 344 -1.09 15.14 1.00
N VAL A 345 0.13 14.73 0.69
CA VAL A 345 1.03 14.10 1.66
C VAL A 345 1.86 15.18 2.34
N ALA A 346 1.75 15.31 3.66
CA ALA A 346 2.50 16.33 4.40
C ALA A 346 4.02 16.10 4.34
N ASN A 347 4.42 14.83 4.22
CA ASN A 347 5.79 14.34 4.15
C ASN A 347 6.67 14.79 5.33
N ALA A 348 6.07 14.89 6.51
CA ALA A 348 6.75 15.22 7.74
C ALA A 348 6.18 14.37 8.88
N LYS A 349 7.02 14.01 9.84
CA LYS A 349 6.56 13.33 11.06
C LYS A 349 5.50 14.18 11.75
N LEU A 350 4.43 13.55 12.26
CA LEU A 350 3.35 14.27 12.94
C LEU A 350 3.89 15.17 14.06
N ASP A 351 4.79 14.63 14.88
CA ASP A 351 5.42 15.38 15.99
C ASP A 351 6.13 16.65 15.52
N MET A 352 6.70 16.65 14.31
CA MET A 352 7.34 17.83 13.72
C MET A 352 6.31 18.82 13.21
N LEU A 353 5.22 18.36 12.60
CA LEU A 353 4.12 19.21 12.10
C LEU A 353 3.43 19.98 13.22
N VAL A 354 3.20 19.32 14.36
CA VAL A 354 2.49 19.90 15.52
C VAL A 354 3.40 20.63 16.51
N LYS A 355 4.70 20.79 16.21
CA LYS A 355 5.57 21.66 17.01
C LYS A 355 5.01 23.08 17.02
N SER A 356 5.09 23.75 18.16
CA SER A 356 4.63 25.14 18.33
C SER A 356 5.22 26.11 17.31
N SER A 357 6.44 25.86 16.82
CA SER A 357 7.08 26.64 15.76
C SER A 357 6.50 26.42 14.35
N ASN A 358 5.83 25.29 14.13
CA ASN A 358 5.35 24.83 12.83
C ASN A 358 3.82 24.88 12.70
N ILE A 359 3.07 24.86 13.82
CA ILE A 359 1.61 25.05 13.84
C ILE A 359 1.19 26.28 13.00
N PRO A 360 1.79 27.48 13.15
CA PRO A 360 1.39 28.64 12.35
C PRO A 360 1.49 28.41 10.84
N ARG A 361 2.45 27.59 10.39
CA ARG A 361 2.61 27.25 8.96
C ARG A 361 1.49 26.35 8.47
N LEU A 362 1.12 25.36 9.27
CA LEU A 362 -0.04 24.52 8.99
C LEU A 362 -1.33 25.34 8.97
N GLU A 363 -1.52 26.22 9.95
CA GLU A 363 -2.68 27.12 10.01
C GLU A 363 -2.73 28.06 8.81
N THR A 364 -1.63 28.69 8.42
CA THR A 364 -1.57 29.58 7.25
C THR A 364 -1.95 28.83 5.96
N PHE A 365 -1.45 27.61 5.80
CA PHE A 365 -1.84 26.75 4.67
C PHE A 365 -3.34 26.42 4.71
N LEU A 366 -3.85 25.93 5.84
CA LEU A 366 -5.26 25.54 5.98
C LEU A 366 -6.20 26.76 5.86
N ASN A 367 -5.83 27.92 6.38
CA ASN A 367 -6.53 29.19 6.17
C ASN A 367 -6.65 29.52 4.68
N THR A 368 -5.59 29.26 3.91
CA THR A 368 -5.59 29.55 2.48
C THR A 368 -6.57 28.65 1.71
N VAL A 369 -6.63 27.36 2.03
CA VAL A 369 -7.36 26.37 1.24
C VAL A 369 -8.76 26.02 1.79
N ASN A 370 -9.01 26.24 3.07
CA ASN A 370 -10.28 25.91 3.74
C ASN A 370 -11.09 27.13 4.16
N SER A 371 -10.47 28.29 4.38
CA SER A 371 -11.15 29.49 4.90
C SER A 371 -11.57 30.48 3.82
N LYS A 372 -11.35 30.19 2.53
CA LYS A 372 -11.79 31.03 1.40
C LYS A 372 -13.06 30.49 0.74
N ASN A 373 -13.73 31.33 -0.06
CA ASN A 373 -14.90 30.96 -0.87
C ASN A 373 -14.54 30.30 -2.22
N ASP A 374 -13.28 29.89 -2.37
CA ASP A 374 -12.80 29.00 -3.43
C ASP A 374 -12.58 27.61 -2.82
N PHE A 375 -13.31 26.62 -3.32
CA PHE A 375 -13.29 25.26 -2.78
C PHE A 375 -12.40 24.30 -3.56
N THR A 376 -11.64 24.79 -4.53
CA THR A 376 -10.81 23.97 -5.43
C THR A 376 -9.76 23.15 -4.66
N ASP A 377 -9.12 23.77 -3.68
CA ASP A 377 -8.04 23.15 -2.89
C ASP A 377 -8.45 22.70 -1.49
N THR A 378 -9.74 22.84 -1.15
CA THR A 378 -10.23 22.56 0.21
C THR A 378 -9.99 21.12 0.65
N ILE A 379 -9.39 20.96 1.83
CA ILE A 379 -9.19 19.68 2.49
C ILE A 379 -10.46 19.28 3.25
N TRP A 380 -10.91 18.04 3.07
CA TRP A 380 -12.10 17.49 3.74
C TRP A 380 -11.74 16.43 4.78
N PHE A 381 -10.74 15.62 4.47
CA PHE A 381 -10.34 14.48 5.30
C PHE A 381 -8.87 14.54 5.68
N GLY A 382 -8.52 13.95 6.81
CA GLY A 382 -7.16 13.75 7.29
C GLY A 382 -6.91 12.28 7.61
N ILE A 383 -5.67 11.81 7.47
CA ILE A 383 -5.23 10.47 7.88
C ILE A 383 -4.06 10.60 8.84
N VAL A 384 -4.19 10.05 10.05
CA VAL A 384 -3.10 9.89 11.03
C VAL A 384 -2.92 8.39 11.32
N PRO A 385 -1.92 7.73 10.73
CA PRO A 385 -1.68 6.32 10.97
C PRO A 385 -0.92 6.09 12.30
N SER A 386 -0.89 4.85 12.76
CA SER A 386 0.06 4.35 13.77
C SER A 386 0.07 5.12 15.10
N VAL A 387 -1.11 5.47 15.63
CA VAL A 387 -1.24 6.07 16.97
C VAL A 387 -0.93 5.02 18.04
N GLU A 388 -0.18 5.40 19.07
CA GLU A 388 0.25 4.48 20.12
C GLU A 388 -0.93 3.85 20.87
N LEU A 389 -0.99 2.53 20.88
CA LEU A 389 -1.90 1.73 21.71
C LEU A 389 -1.07 1.09 22.82
N GLU A 390 -0.95 1.74 23.96
CA GLU A 390 -0.24 1.18 25.11
C GLU A 390 -0.91 -0.13 25.55
N THR A 391 -0.34 -1.27 25.15
CA THR A 391 -0.70 -2.56 25.73
C THR A 391 -0.27 -2.61 27.19
N ALA A 392 -1.21 -2.98 28.06
CA ALA A 392 -0.97 -3.21 29.47
C ALA A 392 0.29 -4.05 29.70
N GLY A 393 1.25 -3.47 30.43
CA GLY A 393 2.29 -4.17 31.17
C GLY A 393 3.26 -5.00 30.32
N ASN A 394 4.38 -4.38 29.93
CA ASN A 394 5.63 -5.14 29.84
C ASN A 394 5.87 -5.78 31.21
N VAL A 395 5.47 -7.05 31.39
CA VAL A 395 5.81 -7.82 32.58
C VAL A 395 7.33 -7.84 32.64
N ARG A 396 7.92 -7.15 33.63
CA ARG A 396 9.36 -7.20 33.86
C ARG A 396 9.71 -8.63 34.27
N VAL A 397 10.13 -9.43 33.30
CA VAL A 397 10.61 -10.79 33.54
C VAL A 397 11.99 -10.70 34.21
N SER A 398 12.06 -11.00 35.51
CA SER A 398 13.32 -10.95 36.28
C SER A 398 14.29 -12.09 35.94
N ARG A 399 13.80 -13.17 35.32
CA ARG A 399 14.59 -14.30 34.80
C ARG A 399 14.00 -14.81 33.48
N GLN A 400 14.73 -14.66 32.38
CA GLN A 400 14.38 -15.29 31.11
C GLN A 400 14.62 -16.81 31.23
N ARG A 401 13.54 -17.59 31.29
CA ARG A 401 13.58 -19.07 31.28
C ARG A 401 13.55 -19.66 29.87
N PHE A 402 13.09 -18.86 28.91
CA PHE A 402 13.00 -19.20 27.49
C PHE A 402 13.59 -18.03 26.70
N LYS A 403 14.21 -18.33 25.54
CA LYS A 403 14.66 -17.29 24.60
C LYS A 403 13.41 -16.56 24.09
N GLY A 404 13.19 -15.35 24.62
CA GLY A 404 12.13 -14.47 24.15
C GLY A 404 12.56 -13.73 22.88
N ASN A 405 11.62 -13.08 22.23
CA ASN A 405 11.98 -12.10 21.19
C ASN A 405 12.91 -11.06 21.84
N GLU A 406 14.03 -10.76 21.18
CA GLU A 406 14.79 -9.56 21.51
C GLU A 406 13.82 -8.37 21.40
N LYS A 407 13.99 -7.35 22.25
CA LYS A 407 13.16 -6.14 22.19
C LYS A 407 13.45 -5.44 20.86
N ILE A 408 12.76 -5.88 19.82
CA ILE A 408 12.71 -5.23 18.53
C ILE A 408 12.12 -3.85 18.81
N VAL A 409 12.80 -2.83 18.30
CA VAL A 409 12.36 -1.43 18.39
C VAL A 409 10.94 -1.40 17.83
N LYS A 410 9.93 -1.29 18.70
CA LYS A 410 8.55 -1.06 18.26
C LYS A 410 8.57 0.16 17.34
N GLN A 411 7.84 0.08 16.24
CA GLN A 411 7.58 1.20 15.32
C GLN A 411 7.29 2.45 16.17
N GLU A 412 8.01 3.56 15.95
CA GLU A 412 7.70 4.83 16.62
C GLU A 412 6.28 5.22 16.20
N GLY A 413 5.29 4.93 17.05
CA GLY A 413 3.93 5.36 16.87
C GLY A 413 3.78 6.83 17.24
N TYR A 414 2.73 7.47 16.76
CA TYR A 414 2.42 8.83 17.17
C TYR A 414 1.71 8.85 18.52
N SER A 415 2.15 9.75 19.40
CA SER A 415 1.54 9.91 20.71
C SER A 415 0.10 10.43 20.60
N MET A 416 -0.73 10.10 21.59
CA MET A 416 -2.08 10.68 21.71
C MET A 416 -2.06 12.20 21.89
N GLU A 417 -0.96 12.75 22.43
CA GLU A 417 -0.77 14.20 22.60
C GLU A 417 -0.60 14.87 21.24
N SER A 418 0.26 14.32 20.38
CA SER A 418 0.50 14.82 19.02
C SER A 418 -0.77 14.78 18.17
N LEU A 419 -1.54 13.69 18.27
CA LEU A 419 -2.87 13.60 17.65
C LEU A 419 -3.82 14.69 18.18
N SER A 420 -3.88 14.90 19.49
CA SER A 420 -4.76 15.91 20.11
C SER A 420 -4.38 17.33 19.68
N MET A 421 -3.08 17.64 19.59
CA MET A 421 -2.61 18.93 19.07
C MET A 421 -3.00 19.15 17.61
N LEU A 422 -2.86 18.12 16.76
CA LEU A 422 -3.33 18.21 15.38
C LEU A 422 -4.85 18.44 15.32
N LEU A 423 -5.63 17.65 16.05
CA LEU A 423 -7.09 17.76 16.10
C LEU A 423 -7.53 19.15 16.55
N GLN A 424 -6.83 19.75 17.51
CA GLN A 424 -7.09 21.11 17.97
C GLN A 424 -6.88 22.16 16.88
N VAL A 425 -5.94 21.97 15.96
CA VAL A 425 -5.70 22.88 14.82
C VAL A 425 -6.71 22.65 13.70
N VAL A 426 -6.93 21.38 13.31
CA VAL A 426 -7.74 21.07 12.12
C VAL A 426 -9.25 21.22 12.33
N LYS A 427 -9.72 21.27 13.58
CA LYS A 427 -11.15 21.48 13.91
C LYS A 427 -11.69 22.79 13.33
N ASP A 428 -10.88 23.85 13.34
CA ASP A 428 -11.28 25.20 12.89
C ASP A 428 -11.53 25.21 11.37
N TYR A 429 -10.94 24.24 10.66
CA TYR A 429 -11.08 24.01 9.23
C TYR A 429 -12.07 22.89 8.88
N LYS A 430 -12.70 22.29 9.90
CA LYS A 430 -13.71 21.22 9.82
C LYS A 430 -13.25 19.97 9.06
N ILE A 431 -11.99 19.60 9.24
CA ILE A 431 -11.38 18.42 8.58
C ILE A 431 -11.63 17.19 9.46
N GLN A 432 -12.31 16.18 8.93
CA GLN A 432 -12.48 14.90 9.64
C GLN A 432 -11.22 14.04 9.52
N VAL A 433 -10.59 13.74 10.65
CA VAL A 433 -9.35 12.98 10.74
C VAL A 433 -9.65 11.53 11.11
N PHE A 434 -9.36 10.64 10.17
CA PHE A 434 -9.33 9.20 10.37
C PHE A 434 -7.98 8.81 10.97
N PHE A 435 -7.99 8.10 12.09
CA PHE A 435 -6.76 7.60 12.70
C PHE A 435 -6.88 6.14 13.09
N ASN A 436 -5.77 5.41 13.07
CA ASN A 436 -5.70 4.03 13.52
C ASN A 436 -4.56 3.85 14.51
N PHE A 437 -4.69 2.83 15.34
CA PHE A 437 -3.64 2.44 16.27
C PHE A 437 -2.50 1.72 15.57
N GLU A 438 -1.34 1.61 16.25
CA GLU A 438 -0.16 0.88 15.77
C GLU A 438 -0.53 -0.46 15.12
N SER A 439 0.03 -0.70 13.94
CA SER A 439 -0.30 -1.91 13.17
C SER A 439 0.48 -3.10 13.73
N GLY A 440 -0.23 -4.15 14.11
CA GLY A 440 0.37 -5.34 14.71
C GLY A 440 -0.68 -6.39 15.03
N GLU A 441 -0.24 -7.57 15.49
CA GLU A 441 -1.13 -8.69 15.84
C GLU A 441 -2.25 -8.25 16.81
N ASP A 442 -1.91 -7.36 17.75
CA ASP A 442 -2.84 -6.84 18.75
C ASP A 442 -3.88 -5.86 18.20
N THR A 443 -3.81 -5.45 16.93
CA THR A 443 -4.78 -4.53 16.34
C THR A 443 -5.55 -5.11 15.15
N THR A 444 -5.47 -6.43 14.94
CA THR A 444 -6.12 -7.16 13.84
C THR A 444 -7.57 -7.57 14.12
N PHE A 445 -8.26 -8.07 13.08
CA PHE A 445 -9.57 -8.73 13.21
C PHE A 445 -9.55 -9.89 14.22
N ASN A 446 -8.49 -10.71 14.22
CA ASN A 446 -8.33 -11.82 15.17
C ASN A 446 -8.25 -11.33 16.62
N SER A 447 -7.44 -10.29 16.87
CA SER A 447 -7.32 -9.71 18.20
C SER A 447 -8.63 -9.08 18.66
N MET A 448 -9.30 -8.30 17.80
CA MET A 448 -10.59 -7.70 18.13
C MET A 448 -11.69 -8.75 18.38
N ALA A 449 -11.71 -9.85 17.61
CA ALA A 449 -12.66 -10.94 17.81
C ALA A 449 -12.47 -11.66 19.16
N THR A 450 -11.25 -11.64 19.71
CA THR A 450 -10.90 -12.33 20.95
C THR A 450 -10.93 -11.42 22.18
N SER A 451 -10.33 -10.24 22.08
CA SER A 451 -10.14 -9.29 23.18
C SER A 451 -11.22 -8.20 23.27
N GLY A 452 -12.04 -8.04 22.24
CA GLY A 452 -13.06 -6.98 22.19
C GLY A 452 -12.53 -5.61 21.77
N ILE A 453 -13.37 -4.59 21.97
CA ILE A 453 -13.11 -3.21 21.53
C ILE A 453 -12.76 -2.26 22.68
N GLU A 454 -12.86 -2.73 23.93
CA GLU A 454 -12.76 -1.93 25.14
C GLU A 454 -11.42 -1.18 25.21
N LYS A 455 -10.31 -1.86 24.86
CA LYS A 455 -8.97 -1.23 24.83
C LYS A 455 -8.89 0.01 23.93
N TYR A 456 -9.62 0.03 22.81
CA TYR A 456 -9.62 1.16 21.88
C TYR A 456 -10.45 2.31 22.42
N ILE A 457 -11.58 2.00 23.03
CA ILE A 457 -12.46 2.99 23.68
C ILE A 457 -11.71 3.67 24.81
N ASP A 458 -11.08 2.88 25.70
CA ASP A 458 -10.35 3.38 26.86
C ASP A 458 -9.23 4.34 26.42
N LYS A 459 -8.46 3.97 25.38
CA LYS A 459 -7.39 4.81 24.84
C LYS A 459 -7.91 6.10 24.18
N CYS A 460 -9.12 6.09 23.62
CA CYS A 460 -9.75 7.28 23.01
C CYS A 460 -10.44 8.22 24.01
N THR A 461 -10.57 7.84 25.28
CA THR A 461 -11.21 8.68 26.33
C THR A 461 -10.75 10.14 26.33
N PRO A 462 -9.46 10.48 26.17
CA PRO A 462 -9.00 11.87 26.15
C PRO A 462 -9.55 12.72 25.00
N LEU A 463 -10.00 12.08 23.92
CA LEU A 463 -10.52 12.71 22.70
C LEU A 463 -12.02 12.98 22.75
N VAL A 464 -12.72 12.53 23.79
CA VAL A 464 -14.18 12.67 23.94
C VAL A 464 -14.50 13.95 24.72
N ARG A 465 -15.66 14.58 24.44
CA ARG A 465 -16.11 15.86 25.06
C ARG A 465 -15.12 17.02 24.85
N ARG A 466 -14.47 17.04 23.69
CA ARG A 466 -13.63 18.14 23.20
C ARG A 466 -14.31 18.79 22.02
N GLU A 467 -13.97 20.05 21.75
CA GLU A 467 -14.52 20.76 20.58
C GLU A 467 -14.15 20.07 19.26
N TYR A 468 -13.00 19.40 19.21
CA TYR A 468 -12.56 18.63 18.05
C TYR A 468 -13.14 17.20 17.98
N SER A 469 -13.90 16.74 18.98
CA SER A 469 -14.37 15.35 19.06
C SER A 469 -15.16 14.90 17.83
N GLU A 470 -15.95 15.78 17.23
CA GLU A 470 -16.74 15.47 16.03
C GLU A 470 -15.91 15.23 14.77
N PHE A 471 -14.64 15.65 14.79
CA PHE A 471 -13.70 15.50 13.69
C PHE A 471 -12.74 14.34 13.89
N ALA A 472 -12.71 13.70 15.07
CA ALA A 472 -11.84 12.57 15.35
C ALA A 472 -12.56 11.24 15.06
N VAL A 473 -11.99 10.41 14.19
CA VAL A 473 -12.59 9.14 13.75
C VAL A 473 -11.59 7.97 13.95
N PRO A 474 -11.67 7.23 15.08
CA PRO A 474 -10.85 6.04 15.28
C PRO A 474 -11.29 4.90 14.36
N CYS A 475 -10.36 4.30 13.64
CA CYS A 475 -10.61 3.23 12.68
C CYS A 475 -10.05 1.92 13.21
N VAL A 476 -10.88 0.88 13.26
CA VAL A 476 -10.51 -0.45 13.77
C VAL A 476 -11.27 -1.58 13.05
N PRO A 477 -10.73 -2.80 13.04
CA PRO A 477 -9.33 -3.15 13.27
C PRO A 477 -8.45 -2.84 12.05
N ASN A 478 -7.13 -2.94 12.22
CA ASN A 478 -6.16 -2.92 11.12
C ASN A 478 -6.23 -4.23 10.31
N PHE A 479 -5.75 -4.16 9.07
CA PHE A 479 -5.83 -5.26 8.12
C PHE A 479 -4.52 -6.05 8.08
N THR A 480 -4.62 -7.37 7.99
CA THR A 480 -3.48 -8.30 7.89
C THR A 480 -3.23 -8.68 6.42
N ILE A 481 -2.04 -8.33 5.92
CA ILE A 481 -1.57 -8.74 4.59
C ILE A 481 -0.80 -10.05 4.69
N ILE A 482 0.12 -10.15 5.64
CA ILE A 482 0.83 -11.40 5.98
C ILE A 482 0.70 -11.62 7.48
N PRO A 483 0.03 -12.69 7.95
CA PRO A 483 0.00 -13.07 9.36
C PRO A 483 1.38 -13.49 9.85
N LYS A 484 1.78 -13.14 11.08
CA LYS A 484 3.09 -13.52 11.63
C LYS A 484 3.32 -15.03 11.70
N GLU A 485 2.25 -15.81 11.90
CA GLU A 485 2.32 -17.27 12.00
C GLU A 485 2.46 -17.97 10.63
N LYS A 486 2.21 -17.26 9.53
CA LYS A 486 2.26 -17.78 8.15
C LYS A 486 3.29 -17.07 7.27
N SER A 487 4.30 -16.48 7.89
CA SER A 487 5.25 -15.58 7.22
C SER A 487 6.61 -16.20 6.93
N GLY A 488 6.75 -17.51 7.14
CA GLY A 488 7.97 -18.25 6.84
C GLY A 488 8.18 -18.42 5.34
N VAL A 489 9.31 -17.94 4.84
CA VAL A 489 9.77 -18.11 3.46
C VAL A 489 10.88 -19.14 3.45
N ILE A 490 10.78 -20.16 2.60
CA ILE A 490 11.85 -21.13 2.41
C ILE A 490 12.80 -20.56 1.36
N ILE A 491 14.07 -20.36 1.73
CA ILE A 491 15.09 -19.88 0.79
C ILE A 491 15.65 -21.08 0.02
N ASP A 492 16.31 -21.98 0.74
CA ASP A 492 16.82 -23.26 0.23
C ASP A 492 17.30 -24.16 1.39
N SER A 493 17.80 -25.35 1.08
CA SER A 493 18.51 -26.23 2.02
C SER A 493 20.02 -26.09 1.89
N LYS A 494 20.75 -26.36 2.98
CA LYS A 494 22.21 -26.54 2.91
C LYS A 494 22.57 -27.69 1.99
N MET A 495 23.71 -27.55 1.35
CA MET A 495 24.29 -28.57 0.50
C MET A 495 25.28 -29.42 1.29
N LEU A 496 25.20 -30.73 1.12
CA LEU A 496 26.02 -31.72 1.79
C LEU A 496 26.81 -32.51 0.75
N GLN A 497 28.07 -32.80 1.09
CA GLN A 497 28.87 -33.78 0.37
C GLN A 497 28.61 -35.16 0.98
N THR A 498 28.19 -36.11 0.16
CA THR A 498 27.94 -37.50 0.55
C THR A 498 28.90 -38.43 -0.19
N GLU A 499 28.92 -39.70 0.22
CA GLU A 499 29.74 -40.74 -0.45
C GLU A 499 29.37 -40.95 -1.93
N HIS A 500 28.16 -40.52 -2.34
CA HIS A 500 27.62 -40.68 -3.70
C HIS A 500 27.54 -39.34 -4.48
N GLY A 501 28.23 -38.30 -4.01
CA GLY A 501 28.27 -36.99 -4.68
C GLY A 501 27.75 -35.86 -3.79
N VAL A 502 26.89 -35.01 -4.34
CA VAL A 502 26.38 -33.81 -3.66
C VAL A 502 24.86 -33.83 -3.65
N GLU A 503 24.25 -33.61 -2.48
CA GLU A 503 22.80 -33.49 -2.36
C GLU A 503 22.38 -32.35 -1.43
N LEU A 504 21.13 -31.91 -1.57
CA LEU A 504 20.53 -30.95 -0.65
C LEU A 504 20.03 -31.69 0.60
N SER A 505 20.35 -31.14 1.77
CA SER A 505 19.92 -31.70 3.05
C SER A 505 18.39 -31.72 3.15
N LYS A 506 17.86 -32.86 3.62
CA LYS A 506 16.44 -33.05 3.94
C LYS A 506 16.15 -32.84 5.44
N GLU A 507 17.20 -32.62 6.23
CA GLU A 507 17.07 -32.39 7.66
C GLU A 507 16.42 -31.04 7.93
N LYS A 508 15.47 -31.00 8.87
CA LYS A 508 14.73 -29.77 9.18
C LYS A 508 15.61 -28.63 9.66
N GLU A 509 16.75 -28.94 10.27
CA GLU A 509 17.71 -27.98 10.79
C GLU A 509 18.52 -27.28 9.69
N ASP A 510 18.63 -27.91 8.53
CA ASP A 510 19.40 -27.42 7.39
C ASP A 510 18.58 -26.63 6.37
N ILE A 511 17.26 -26.55 6.58
CA ILE A 511 16.36 -25.72 5.76
C ILE A 511 16.49 -24.27 6.21
N LEU A 512 17.06 -23.41 5.37
CA LEU A 512 17.17 -21.98 5.64
C LEU A 512 15.83 -21.31 5.37
N LYS A 513 15.19 -20.84 6.45
CA LYS A 513 13.96 -20.04 6.40
C LYS A 513 14.21 -18.60 6.81
N LEU A 514 13.57 -17.67 6.11
CA LEU A 514 13.43 -16.28 6.48
C LEU A 514 12.03 -16.06 7.05
N TRP A 515 11.93 -15.31 8.14
CA TRP A 515 10.65 -15.00 8.76
C TRP A 515 10.33 -13.54 8.51
N ILE A 516 9.35 -13.27 7.64
CA ILE A 516 8.84 -11.92 7.48
C ILE A 516 8.05 -11.60 8.75
N GLU A 517 8.32 -10.50 9.44
CA GLU A 517 7.40 -10.09 10.49
C GLU A 517 6.03 -9.79 9.88
N GLY A 518 4.93 -10.08 10.58
CA GLY A 518 3.60 -9.81 10.04
C GLY A 518 3.50 -8.39 9.45
N VAL A 519 2.87 -8.29 8.28
CA VAL A 519 2.73 -7.06 7.48
C VAL A 519 1.26 -6.64 7.49
N TYR A 520 1.02 -5.37 7.83
CA TYR A 520 -0.32 -4.87 8.08
C TYR A 520 -0.61 -3.58 7.30
N VAL A 521 -1.89 -3.25 7.17
CA VAL A 521 -2.35 -1.96 6.65
C VAL A 521 -3.21 -1.28 7.69
N GLY A 522 -2.88 -0.01 7.97
CA GLY A 522 -3.63 0.83 8.89
C GLY A 522 -5.07 1.06 8.44
N ALA A 523 -6.01 0.89 9.37
CA ALA A 523 -7.44 1.00 9.11
C ALA A 523 -7.86 2.39 8.60
N ALA A 524 -7.13 3.45 9.00
CA ALA A 524 -7.44 4.82 8.63
C ALA A 524 -7.33 5.07 7.12
N TYR A 525 -6.37 4.45 6.45
CA TYR A 525 -6.21 4.55 4.99
C TYR A 525 -7.42 4.00 4.24
N VAL A 526 -7.89 2.81 4.64
CA VAL A 526 -9.05 2.16 4.03
C VAL A 526 -10.32 2.94 4.33
N ALA A 527 -10.50 3.41 5.57
CA ALA A 527 -11.68 4.16 5.98
C ALA A 527 -11.78 5.49 5.23
N ALA A 528 -10.71 6.30 5.25
CA ALA A 528 -10.65 7.56 4.54
C ALA A 528 -10.79 7.37 3.01
N GLY A 529 -10.17 6.33 2.45
CA GLY A 529 -10.28 6.00 1.03
C GLY A 529 -11.70 5.65 0.62
N LEU A 530 -12.41 4.84 1.43
CA LEU A 530 -13.80 4.46 1.17
C LEU A 530 -14.72 5.68 1.29
N VAL A 531 -14.52 6.50 2.33
CA VAL A 531 -15.27 7.74 2.53
C VAL A 531 -15.07 8.71 1.36
N ALA A 532 -13.83 8.88 0.93
CA ALA A 532 -13.46 9.70 -0.22
C ALA A 532 -14.06 9.16 -1.53
N ALA A 533 -14.14 7.84 -1.69
CA ALA A 533 -14.70 7.21 -2.88
C ALA A 533 -16.21 7.44 -3.01
N TYR A 534 -16.98 7.20 -1.94
CA TYR A 534 -18.44 7.38 -1.99
C TYR A 534 -18.89 8.83 -2.02
N GLN A 535 -17.99 9.81 -1.87
CA GLN A 535 -18.30 11.20 -2.21
C GLN A 535 -18.62 11.38 -3.70
N CYS A 536 -18.06 10.52 -4.55
CA CYS A 536 -18.26 10.59 -5.98
C CYS A 536 -19.64 10.03 -6.40
N PRO A 537 -20.49 10.80 -7.10
CA PRO A 537 -21.76 10.29 -7.60
C PRO A 537 -21.60 9.23 -8.71
N GLU A 538 -20.47 9.17 -9.43
CA GLU A 538 -20.19 8.06 -10.36
C GLU A 538 -19.95 6.75 -9.60
N TYR A 539 -19.24 6.81 -8.47
CA TYR A 539 -18.97 5.64 -7.63
C TYR A 539 -20.27 5.08 -7.04
N LEU A 540 -21.11 5.94 -6.46
CA LEU A 540 -22.40 5.52 -5.92
C LEU A 540 -23.31 4.92 -7.01
N ARG A 541 -23.20 5.34 -8.27
CA ARG A 541 -24.04 4.82 -9.37
C ARG A 541 -23.73 3.37 -9.76
N GLU A 542 -22.54 2.86 -9.44
CA GLU A 542 -22.25 1.45 -9.67
C GLU A 542 -23.08 0.55 -8.74
N ALA A 543 -23.38 1.04 -7.53
CA ALA A 543 -24.08 0.29 -6.49
C ALA A 543 -25.57 0.66 -6.34
N PHE A 544 -25.95 1.88 -6.72
CA PHE A 544 -27.29 2.45 -6.51
C PHE A 544 -27.88 3.01 -7.80
N LYS A 545 -29.17 2.71 -8.05
CA LYS A 545 -29.89 3.20 -9.23
C LYS A 545 -30.32 4.67 -9.11
N THR A 546 -30.63 5.12 -7.88
CA THR A 546 -31.17 6.44 -7.58
C THR A 546 -30.08 7.36 -7.02
N VAL A 547 -29.23 7.88 -7.89
CA VAL A 547 -28.16 8.81 -7.53
C VAL A 547 -28.25 10.08 -8.37
N ASN A 548 -28.19 11.24 -7.73
CA ASN A 548 -28.16 12.53 -8.39
C ASN A 548 -26.71 12.88 -8.80
N LYS A 549 -26.47 13.20 -10.08
CA LYS A 549 -25.12 13.52 -10.56
C LYS A 549 -24.59 14.87 -10.05
N ASP A 550 -25.50 15.75 -9.63
CA ASP A 550 -25.15 17.11 -9.22
C ASP A 550 -24.78 17.23 -7.74
N TYR A 551 -24.97 16.16 -6.96
CA TYR A 551 -24.64 16.15 -5.54
C TYR A 551 -23.49 15.21 -5.21
N PRO A 552 -22.61 15.61 -4.27
CA PRO A 552 -21.65 14.70 -3.69
C PRO A 552 -22.34 13.76 -2.70
N GLY A 553 -21.68 12.65 -2.36
CA GLY A 553 -22.11 11.70 -1.33
C GLY A 553 -21.95 12.18 0.12
N VAL A 554 -22.05 13.48 0.41
CA VAL A 554 -21.80 14.05 1.76
C VAL A 554 -22.82 13.61 2.81
N ARG A 555 -24.07 13.37 2.39
CA ARG A 555 -25.17 12.89 3.24
C ARG A 555 -25.32 11.36 3.24
N PHE A 556 -24.53 10.67 2.42
CA PHE A 556 -24.58 9.21 2.32
C PHE A 556 -24.22 8.58 3.67
N ASP A 557 -25.17 7.85 4.25
CA ASP A 557 -24.97 7.11 5.48
C ASP A 557 -24.66 5.66 5.15
N ILE A 558 -23.40 5.24 5.32
CA ILE A 558 -22.98 3.87 5.05
C ILE A 558 -23.64 2.85 5.99
N GLU A 559 -24.11 3.27 7.17
CA GLU A 559 -24.81 2.40 8.12
C GLU A 559 -26.30 2.20 7.78
N ALA A 560 -26.87 3.01 6.86
CA ALA A 560 -28.29 2.95 6.56
C ALA A 560 -28.66 1.75 5.67
N GLY A 561 -29.64 0.96 6.11
CA GLY A 561 -30.20 -0.15 5.32
C GLY A 561 -29.15 -1.17 4.88
N ASP A 562 -29.07 -1.41 3.58
CA ASP A 562 -28.09 -2.31 2.95
C ASP A 562 -26.87 -1.58 2.35
N ASN A 563 -26.66 -0.30 2.70
CA ASN A 563 -25.60 0.53 2.13
C ASN A 563 -24.20 -0.05 2.35
N SER A 564 -23.89 -0.55 3.55
CA SER A 564 -22.61 -1.19 3.88
C SER A 564 -22.36 -2.51 3.13
N LEU A 565 -23.41 -3.14 2.64
CA LEU A 565 -23.37 -4.36 1.84
C LEU A 565 -23.19 -4.07 0.35
N ARG A 566 -23.61 -2.88 -0.09
CA ARG A 566 -23.45 -2.36 -1.46
C ARG A 566 -22.12 -1.63 -1.66
N THR A 567 -21.69 -0.87 -0.66
CA THR A 567 -20.47 -0.05 -0.64
C THR A 567 -19.43 -0.73 0.23
N VAL A 568 -18.79 -1.76 -0.33
CA VAL A 568 -17.81 -2.60 0.36
C VAL A 568 -16.39 -2.10 0.13
N THR A 569 -15.47 -2.46 1.02
CA THR A 569 -14.04 -2.18 0.80
C THR A 569 -13.47 -3.06 -0.31
N THR A 570 -12.30 -2.74 -0.82
CA THR A 570 -11.54 -3.64 -1.71
C THR A 570 -10.75 -4.73 -0.98
N MET A 571 -10.85 -4.76 0.36
CA MET A 571 -10.15 -5.72 1.20
C MET A 571 -10.89 -7.06 1.22
N ALA A 572 -10.12 -8.15 1.13
CA ALA A 572 -10.65 -9.51 1.28
C ALA A 572 -10.93 -9.82 2.75
N LYS A 573 -11.83 -10.76 3.00
CA LYS A 573 -12.13 -11.25 4.36
C LYS A 573 -10.88 -11.79 5.06
N GLU A 574 -10.84 -11.61 6.37
CA GLU A 574 -9.75 -12.09 7.22
C GLU A 574 -10.20 -13.23 8.14
N ILE A 575 -11.40 -13.11 8.70
CA ILE A 575 -12.03 -14.07 9.60
C ILE A 575 -13.44 -14.42 9.11
N THR A 576 -14.06 -15.43 9.72
CA THR A 576 -15.44 -15.85 9.39
C THR A 576 -16.51 -14.88 9.91
N GLY A 577 -16.18 -14.08 10.92
CA GLY A 577 -17.06 -13.09 11.53
C GLY A 577 -16.77 -12.92 13.03
N PHE A 578 -17.35 -11.88 13.62
CA PHE A 578 -17.39 -11.65 15.05
C PHE A 578 -18.49 -12.50 15.71
N THR A 579 -18.24 -12.90 16.96
CA THR A 579 -19.25 -13.55 17.78
C THR A 579 -20.36 -12.56 18.17
N ASN A 580 -21.56 -13.05 18.50
CA ASN A 580 -22.68 -12.19 18.91
C ASN A 580 -22.31 -11.29 20.09
N LYS A 581 -21.54 -11.82 21.05
CA LYS A 581 -21.03 -11.03 22.20
C LYS A 581 -20.25 -9.79 21.76
N ILE A 582 -19.37 -9.94 20.77
CA ILE A 582 -18.57 -8.82 20.24
C ILE A 582 -19.46 -7.85 19.46
N LYS A 583 -20.40 -8.35 18.65
CA LYS A 583 -21.38 -7.53 17.93
C LYS A 583 -22.25 -6.69 18.88
N ASP A 584 -22.72 -7.30 19.96
CA ASP A 584 -23.52 -6.63 21.00
C ASP A 584 -22.69 -5.57 21.74
N SER A 585 -21.41 -5.85 22.03
CA SER A 585 -20.49 -4.85 22.59
C SER A 585 -20.32 -3.66 21.63
N ILE A 586 -20.05 -3.90 20.34
CA ILE A 586 -19.91 -2.83 19.34
C ILE A 586 -21.21 -2.01 19.23
N ASN A 587 -22.37 -2.66 19.18
CA ASN A 587 -23.66 -1.98 19.07
C ASN A 587 -24.02 -1.17 20.31
N SER A 588 -23.75 -1.69 21.51
CA SER A 588 -24.03 -0.97 22.75
C SER A 588 -23.12 0.23 22.96
N LYS A 589 -21.87 0.17 22.48
CA LYS A 589 -20.91 1.27 22.60
C LYS A 589 -21.01 2.28 21.46
N ASN A 590 -21.49 1.87 20.28
CA ASN A 590 -21.53 2.67 19.05
C ASN A 590 -20.20 3.37 18.76
N PHE A 591 -19.06 2.71 18.97
CA PHE A 591 -17.75 3.36 18.92
C PHE A 591 -17.06 3.23 17.56
N GLY A 592 -16.55 4.37 17.05
CA GLY A 592 -15.57 4.43 15.97
C GLY A 592 -16.05 4.00 14.57
N PHE A 593 -15.09 3.96 13.65
CA PHE A 593 -15.22 3.37 12.32
C PHE A 593 -14.79 1.89 12.39
N VAL A 594 -15.76 0.99 12.46
CA VAL A 594 -15.54 -0.43 12.69
C VAL A 594 -15.73 -1.22 11.41
N PHE A 595 -14.68 -1.90 10.95
CA PHE A 595 -14.75 -2.85 9.86
C PHE A 595 -15.24 -4.22 10.32
N SER A 596 -15.81 -4.97 9.38
CA SER A 596 -16.42 -6.27 9.63
C SER A 596 -16.12 -7.27 8.53
N SER A 597 -15.70 -8.47 8.93
CA SER A 597 -15.35 -9.59 8.03
C SER A 597 -16.49 -10.61 7.94
N GLU A 598 -17.73 -10.20 8.19
CA GLU A 598 -18.89 -11.10 8.28
C GLU A 598 -19.25 -11.78 6.97
N ASN A 599 -19.81 -12.98 7.08
CA ASN A 599 -20.52 -13.62 6.00
C ASN A 599 -21.90 -12.98 5.82
N ALA A 600 -22.01 -12.12 4.81
CA ALA A 600 -23.25 -11.48 4.41
C ALA A 600 -23.61 -11.86 2.97
N GLN A 601 -24.92 -11.85 2.69
CA GLN A 601 -25.47 -11.99 1.35
C GLN A 601 -26.32 -10.77 1.02
N LEU A 602 -26.22 -10.30 -0.22
CA LEU A 602 -27.07 -9.27 -0.77
C LEU A 602 -27.66 -9.76 -2.09
N GLN A 603 -28.98 -9.84 -2.18
CA GLN A 603 -29.69 -10.32 -3.37
C GLN A 603 -29.16 -11.70 -3.84
N GLU A 604 -29.05 -12.65 -2.90
CA GLU A 604 -28.55 -14.01 -3.13
C GLU A 604 -27.07 -14.11 -3.58
N LYS A 605 -26.32 -13.01 -3.56
CA LYS A 605 -24.88 -12.99 -3.82
C LYS A 605 -24.09 -12.86 -2.53
N ASP A 606 -23.10 -13.72 -2.37
CA ASP A 606 -22.16 -13.65 -1.26
C ASP A 606 -21.27 -12.40 -1.35
N ILE A 607 -21.20 -11.66 -0.25
CA ILE A 607 -20.24 -10.57 -0.10
C ILE A 607 -18.94 -11.17 0.41
N ARG A 608 -17.90 -11.16 -0.43
CA ARG A 608 -16.55 -11.69 -0.13
C ARG A 608 -15.55 -10.61 0.29
N ARG A 609 -16.04 -9.41 0.57
CA ARG A 609 -15.26 -8.24 0.96
C ARG A 609 -15.53 -7.87 2.41
N ILE A 610 -14.59 -7.15 3.01
CA ILE A 610 -14.79 -6.52 4.31
C ILE A 610 -15.78 -5.36 4.13
N THR A 611 -16.74 -5.27 5.04
CA THR A 611 -17.79 -4.24 5.08
C THR A 611 -17.56 -3.30 6.25
N VAL A 612 -18.34 -2.21 6.29
CA VAL A 612 -18.35 -1.27 7.41
C VAL A 612 -19.52 -1.60 8.32
N TYR A 613 -19.24 -1.81 9.60
CA TYR A 613 -20.24 -2.13 10.62
C TYR A 613 -20.73 -0.90 11.39
N LYS A 614 -19.81 0.03 11.69
CA LYS A 614 -20.09 1.34 12.29
C LYS A 614 -19.20 2.41 11.67
N ALA A 615 -19.69 3.63 11.59
CA ALA A 615 -18.98 4.79 11.06
C ALA A 615 -19.25 6.01 11.97
N ARG A 616 -18.59 6.02 13.14
CA ARG A 616 -18.82 6.99 14.22
C ARG A 616 -17.58 7.83 14.54
N SER A 617 -17.80 9.11 14.85
CA SER A 617 -16.77 10.04 15.36
C SER A 617 -16.66 9.95 16.88
N MET A 618 -15.77 10.73 17.50
CA MET A 618 -15.68 10.85 18.96
C MET A 618 -16.68 11.85 19.56
N ALA A 619 -17.54 12.47 18.75
CA ALA A 619 -18.64 13.29 19.25
C ALA A 619 -19.66 12.40 19.97
N LEU A 620 -19.93 12.75 21.23
CA LEU A 620 -20.86 12.03 22.09
C LEU A 620 -22.20 12.77 22.14
N SER A 621 -23.27 12.07 21.77
CA SER A 621 -24.67 12.49 21.89
C SER A 621 -25.39 11.68 22.98
N GLU A 622 -26.67 11.98 23.25
CA GLU A 622 -27.47 11.21 24.22
C GLU A 622 -27.59 9.71 23.82
N ASP A 623 -27.59 9.42 22.52
CA ASP A 623 -27.72 8.07 21.94
C ASP A 623 -26.36 7.35 21.70
N GLY A 624 -25.26 7.92 22.20
CA GLY A 624 -23.90 7.43 22.00
C GLY A 624 -23.12 8.25 20.97
N PHE A 625 -22.11 7.65 20.31
CA PHE A 625 -21.29 8.41 19.37
C PHE A 625 -22.01 8.69 18.04
N ASP A 626 -21.74 9.88 17.50
CA ASP A 626 -22.41 10.39 16.31
C ASP A 626 -21.84 9.84 15.00
N SER A 627 -22.75 9.59 14.05
CA SER A 627 -22.40 9.19 12.68
C SER A 627 -21.62 10.27 11.95
N ILE A 628 -20.54 9.88 11.26
CA ILE A 628 -19.61 10.80 10.57
C ILE A 628 -20.29 11.63 9.47
N TYR A 629 -21.33 11.09 8.82
CA TYR A 629 -22.04 11.79 7.74
C TYR A 629 -22.72 13.05 8.25
N LYS A 630 -23.15 13.10 9.53
CA LYS A 630 -23.80 14.28 10.12
C LYS A 630 -22.85 15.47 10.10
N THR A 631 -21.61 15.27 10.56
CA THR A 631 -20.55 16.30 10.51
C THR A 631 -20.19 16.68 9.07
N LEU A 632 -20.14 15.70 8.17
CA LEU A 632 -19.81 15.93 6.75
C LEU A 632 -20.86 16.79 6.04
N VAL A 633 -22.14 16.43 6.14
CA VAL A 633 -23.23 17.18 5.51
C VAL A 633 -23.42 18.55 6.15
N SER A 634 -23.26 18.69 7.47
CA SER A 634 -23.29 19.99 8.15
C SER A 634 -22.19 20.92 7.61
N THR A 635 -20.97 20.40 7.46
CA THR A 635 -19.82 21.16 6.91
C THR A 635 -20.08 21.58 5.47
N TYR A 636 -20.67 20.69 4.66
CA TYR A 636 -21.05 21.00 3.28
C TYR A 636 -22.13 22.09 3.21
N ILE A 637 -23.19 21.98 4.01
CA ILE A 637 -24.27 22.97 4.07
C ILE A 637 -23.73 24.34 4.46
N GLU A 638 -22.87 24.41 5.49
CA GLU A 638 -22.27 25.66 5.93
C GLU A 638 -21.40 26.32 4.86
N ARG A 639 -20.59 25.54 4.13
CA ARG A 639 -19.76 26.05 3.04
C ARG A 639 -20.60 26.59 1.88
N ILE A 640 -21.67 25.88 1.51
CA ILE A 640 -22.61 26.36 0.48
C ILE A 640 -23.35 27.61 0.96
N LEU A 641 -23.78 27.64 2.22
CA LEU A 641 -24.43 28.79 2.82
C LEU A 641 -23.50 30.00 2.78
N ARG A 642 -22.25 29.86 3.23
CA ARG A 642 -21.24 30.92 3.21
C ARG A 642 -21.07 31.50 1.81
N TYR A 643 -20.89 30.64 0.80
CA TYR A 643 -20.71 31.05 -0.59
C TYR A 643 -21.93 31.79 -1.13
N GLN A 644 -23.12 31.20 -1.02
CA GLN A 644 -24.34 31.76 -1.60
C GLN A 644 -24.82 33.02 -0.90
N THR A 645 -24.47 33.18 0.36
CA THR A 645 -24.83 34.37 1.13
C THR A 645 -23.77 35.48 1.05
N GLY A 646 -22.60 35.21 0.46
CA GLY A 646 -21.49 36.15 0.39
C GLY A 646 -20.94 36.46 1.78
N ASP A 647 -20.53 35.41 2.50
CA ASP A 647 -20.04 35.43 3.89
C ASP A 647 -21.14 35.84 4.90
N PHE A 648 -22.26 35.09 4.89
CA PHE A 648 -23.32 35.17 5.90
C PHE A 648 -24.01 36.54 6.00
N LYS A 649 -24.24 37.21 4.86
CA LYS A 649 -25.03 38.45 4.83
C LYS A 649 -26.49 38.17 5.17
N HIS A 650 -27.04 38.96 6.09
CA HIS A 650 -28.38 38.78 6.65
C HIS A 650 -29.48 38.56 5.59
N GLU A 651 -29.62 39.46 4.61
CA GLU A 651 -30.67 39.37 3.58
C GLU A 651 -30.58 38.09 2.75
N ASN A 652 -29.35 37.64 2.47
CA ASN A 652 -29.12 36.45 1.68
C ASN A 652 -29.37 35.17 2.47
N ILE A 653 -29.13 35.18 3.79
CA ILE A 653 -29.51 34.08 4.69
C ILE A 653 -31.04 33.88 4.60
N VAL A 654 -31.82 34.94 4.76
CA VAL A 654 -33.29 34.86 4.66
C VAL A 654 -33.72 34.30 3.30
N ARG A 655 -33.07 34.74 2.21
CA ARG A 655 -33.33 34.21 0.87
C ARG A 655 -32.98 32.72 0.73
N PHE A 656 -31.86 32.29 1.31
CA PHE A 656 -31.37 30.91 1.27
C PHE A 656 -32.40 29.91 1.85
N PHE A 657 -33.00 30.27 2.99
CA PHE A 657 -33.98 29.45 3.71
C PHE A 657 -35.45 29.72 3.29
N SER A 658 -35.69 30.63 2.35
CA SER A 658 -37.05 30.96 1.90
C SER A 658 -37.74 29.80 1.16
N ASN A 659 -39.08 29.81 1.13
CA ASN A 659 -39.89 28.84 0.38
C ASN A 659 -39.95 29.13 -1.14
N ASN A 660 -39.14 30.06 -1.64
CA ASN A 660 -39.08 30.35 -3.07
C ASN A 660 -38.48 29.14 -3.81
N PRO A 661 -39.08 28.63 -4.91
CA PRO A 661 -38.53 27.48 -5.66
C PRO A 661 -37.08 27.66 -6.12
N SER A 662 -36.60 28.90 -6.26
CA SER A 662 -35.21 29.20 -6.62
C SER A 662 -34.22 29.19 -5.45
N SER A 663 -34.69 29.15 -4.20
CA SER A 663 -33.86 29.09 -3.01
C SER A 663 -33.09 27.77 -2.93
N GLN A 664 -31.97 27.77 -2.22
CA GLN A 664 -31.16 26.57 -2.10
C GLN A 664 -31.83 25.50 -1.23
N LYS A 665 -32.51 25.90 -0.15
CA LYS A 665 -33.32 24.99 0.66
C LYS A 665 -34.39 24.31 -0.19
N SER A 666 -35.15 25.06 -0.98
CA SER A 666 -36.21 24.51 -1.83
C SER A 666 -35.67 23.60 -2.93
N LYS A 667 -34.51 23.91 -3.51
CA LYS A 667 -33.83 23.02 -4.47
C LYS A 667 -33.45 21.68 -3.84
N TRP A 668 -32.85 21.70 -2.64
CA TRP A 668 -32.50 20.47 -1.93
C TRP A 668 -33.74 19.65 -1.56
N LEU A 669 -34.80 20.29 -1.05
CA LEU A 669 -36.08 19.62 -0.75
C LEU A 669 -36.74 19.01 -1.99
N GLY A 670 -36.71 19.71 -3.13
CA GLY A 670 -37.28 19.23 -4.40
C GLY A 670 -36.52 18.04 -5.01
N SER A 671 -35.31 17.77 -4.52
CA SER A 671 -34.44 16.70 -4.98
C SER A 671 -34.32 15.52 -4.00
N ARG A 672 -35.32 15.31 -3.14
CA ARG A 672 -35.41 14.14 -2.26
C ARG A 672 -35.53 12.82 -3.05
N GLY A 673 -35.21 11.70 -2.39
CA GLY A 673 -35.36 10.35 -2.94
C GLY A 673 -34.11 9.79 -3.64
N TYR A 674 -33.06 10.60 -3.84
CA TYR A 674 -31.75 10.09 -4.25
C TYR A 674 -30.91 9.72 -3.03
N VAL A 675 -30.07 8.68 -3.17
CA VAL A 675 -29.18 8.17 -2.10
C VAL A 675 -28.22 9.25 -1.58
N ASN A 676 -27.80 10.17 -2.46
CA ASN A 676 -26.91 11.29 -2.14
C ASN A 676 -27.65 12.65 -2.07
N SER A 677 -28.96 12.66 -1.84
CA SER A 677 -29.70 13.90 -1.58
C SER A 677 -29.14 14.59 -0.34
N ILE A 678 -28.90 15.91 -0.39
CA ILE A 678 -28.39 16.68 0.75
C ILE A 678 -29.39 16.69 1.92
N ILE A 679 -30.69 16.72 1.61
CA ILE A 679 -31.79 16.56 2.56
C ILE A 679 -32.52 15.27 2.18
N GLN A 680 -32.58 14.29 3.09
CA GLN A 680 -33.34 13.06 2.90
C GLN A 680 -34.75 13.15 3.52
N ASP A 681 -35.53 12.07 3.37
CA ASP A 681 -36.81 11.95 4.05
C ASP A 681 -36.58 11.84 5.56
N GLY A 682 -37.30 12.64 6.36
CA GLY A 682 -37.07 12.75 7.80
C GLY A 682 -36.05 13.82 8.21
N ASP A 683 -35.31 14.39 7.23
CA ASP A 683 -34.43 15.53 7.47
C ASP A 683 -35.17 16.86 7.25
N ASP A 684 -34.82 17.87 8.05
CA ASP A 684 -35.27 19.26 7.88
C ASP A 684 -34.18 20.24 8.33
N MET A 685 -34.35 21.50 7.99
CA MET A 685 -33.40 22.56 8.30
C MET A 685 -34.14 23.87 8.63
N SER A 686 -33.96 24.38 9.84
CA SER A 686 -34.51 25.66 10.30
C SER A 686 -33.40 26.64 10.67
N TYR A 687 -33.77 27.91 10.81
CA TYR A 687 -32.84 28.94 11.25
C TYR A 687 -33.54 29.96 12.15
N VAL A 688 -32.78 30.52 13.09
CA VAL A 688 -33.18 31.61 13.96
C VAL A 688 -32.07 32.66 13.97
N ILE A 689 -32.41 33.89 13.61
CA ILE A 689 -31.47 35.01 13.68
C ILE A 689 -31.68 35.73 15.01
N ASP A 690 -30.64 35.77 15.83
CA ASP A 690 -30.60 36.62 17.01
C ASP A 690 -29.96 37.97 16.64
N GLU A 691 -30.82 38.98 16.46
CA GLU A 691 -30.41 40.34 16.14
C GLU A 691 -29.59 41.02 17.24
N LYS A 692 -29.64 40.53 18.49
CA LYS A 692 -28.89 41.11 19.61
C LYS A 692 -27.43 40.65 19.60
N SER A 693 -27.19 39.38 19.33
CA SER A 693 -25.84 38.80 19.25
C SER A 693 -25.24 38.84 17.84
N ASN A 694 -26.03 39.21 16.82
CA ASN A 694 -25.67 39.09 15.40
C ASN A 694 -25.29 37.66 15.00
N MET A 695 -25.90 36.66 15.64
CA MET A 695 -25.67 35.25 15.31
C MET A 695 -26.90 34.67 14.61
N CYS A 696 -26.66 33.82 13.62
CA CYS A 696 -27.68 32.97 13.04
C CYS A 696 -27.45 31.55 13.57
N HIS A 697 -28.44 31.04 14.31
CA HIS A 697 -28.51 29.65 14.71
C HIS A 697 -29.23 28.87 13.61
N ILE A 698 -28.67 27.75 13.19
CA ILE A 698 -29.23 26.89 12.15
C ILE A 698 -29.39 25.50 12.76
N ASP A 699 -30.62 24.99 12.78
CA ASP A 699 -30.91 23.67 13.29
C ASP A 699 -31.03 22.71 12.11
N LEU A 700 -30.13 21.73 12.08
CA LEU A 700 -30.16 20.63 11.10
C LEU A 700 -30.76 19.40 11.77
N VAL A 701 -31.93 19.00 11.32
CA VAL A 701 -32.62 17.80 11.82
C VAL A 701 -32.26 16.62 10.92
N PHE A 702 -31.68 15.58 11.52
CA PHE A 702 -31.35 14.31 10.86
C PHE A 702 -32.13 13.17 11.52
N ASN A 703 -33.24 12.74 10.90
CA ASN A 703 -34.09 11.67 11.44
C ASN A 703 -34.42 11.82 12.94
N GLY A 704 -34.78 13.04 13.36
CA GLY A 704 -35.13 13.37 14.75
C GLY A 704 -33.96 13.84 15.63
N ASN A 705 -32.70 13.65 15.22
CA ASN A 705 -31.55 14.21 15.90
C ASN A 705 -31.27 15.64 15.41
N VAL A 706 -31.24 16.61 16.33
CA VAL A 706 -30.96 18.01 15.99
C VAL A 706 -29.48 18.31 16.18
N LYS A 707 -28.83 18.84 15.14
CA LYS A 707 -27.47 19.36 15.17
C LYS A 707 -27.50 20.86 14.93
N ASN A 708 -26.99 21.63 15.87
CA ASN A 708 -26.98 23.08 15.81
C ASN A 708 -25.69 23.57 15.16
N LEU A 709 -25.82 24.53 14.25
CA LEU A 709 -24.73 25.30 13.68
C LEU A 709 -24.90 26.77 14.04
N GLU A 710 -23.81 27.44 14.37
CA GLU A 710 -23.81 28.85 14.68
C GLU A 710 -22.91 29.59 13.69
N VAL A 711 -23.45 30.62 13.05
CA VAL A 711 -22.70 31.47 12.11
C VAL A 711 -22.88 32.93 12.46
N MET A 712 -21.77 33.69 12.43
CA MET A 712 -21.79 35.13 12.69
C MET A 712 -22.28 35.88 11.45
N ILE A 713 -23.23 36.80 11.63
CA ILE A 713 -23.84 37.57 10.54
C ILE A 713 -22.96 38.76 10.20
N THR A 714 -22.58 38.88 8.93
CA THR A 714 -21.87 40.06 8.42
C THR A 714 -22.88 41.17 8.13
N LYS A 715 -22.82 42.28 8.88
CA LYS A 715 -23.60 43.49 8.54
C LYS A 715 -22.99 44.14 7.30
N GLY A 716 -23.77 44.27 6.24
CA GLY A 716 -23.32 44.94 5.02
C GLY A 716 -22.94 46.40 5.32
N THR A 717 -21.67 46.74 5.23
CA THR A 717 -21.24 48.13 5.07
C THR A 717 -21.69 48.58 3.68
N SER A 718 -22.87 49.19 3.61
CA SER A 718 -23.17 50.07 2.48
C SER A 718 -22.16 51.23 2.56
N PRO A 719 -21.44 51.58 1.48
CA PRO A 719 -20.72 52.84 1.45
C PRO A 719 -21.79 53.93 1.54
N VAL A 720 -21.84 54.62 2.67
CA VAL A 720 -22.63 55.84 2.80
C VAL A 720 -22.03 56.81 1.81
N LYS A 721 -22.75 57.07 0.71
CA LYS A 721 -22.52 58.28 -0.09
C LYS A 721 -22.85 59.48 0.80
N ALA A 722 -21.82 60.16 1.27
CA ALA A 722 -21.81 61.59 1.55
C ALA A 722 -20.36 62.06 1.47
#